data_AF-A0A2A6BG13-F1
#
_entry.id   AF-A0A2A6BG13-F1
#
_cell.length_a   1.000
_cell.length_b   1.000
_cell.length_c   1.000
_cell.angle_alpha   90.00
_cell.angle_beta   90.00
_cell.angle_gamma   90.00
#
_symmetry.space_group_name_H-M   'P 1'
#
loop_
_entity.id
_entity.type
_entity.pdbx_description
1 polymer ?
#
loop_
_entity_poly.entity_id
_entity_poly.type
_entity_poly.pdbx_seq_one_letter_code
_entity_poly.pdbx_strand_id
1 'polypeptide(L)'
;VSGREMSKFHTSAELPPGLEGVVALGAVEVSGDADLLTSDNNNLLSEKDLLGNNRCQATKKMVLSVNDQRLMPSIINEPKLDFKDVLLRPKRSTLKSRSEVDLMREYVFRNSKRTYTGIPVVASNMDTVGTFEMADTLATNALFTTIHKHYSIDEWKAYGASRPESIFDHIAISSGISENDWHKLTAVCKALPQLNAICLDVANGYSEVFVDFIRKVREQFPRHTIFAGNVVTGEMVEELILAGADCVKVGIGPGSVCTTRKKAGVGYPQLSAVLECADAAHGLNGHVMSDGGCTNPGDVAKAFGAGADFVMAGGLFAGHDQSGGDLIEKDGRKFKLFYGMSSDTAMKKHHGSVAEYRASEGKTITIPYRGDVNNTELPKRATFIRVTQQTNEMYTPFEVPPKEKYDDPLQIVRHARAAVKEANARAVRMQNQTTQQLQQRVKDLKYWSNEIDRELQDMKDENEDLVRCYRRLGLCIEITGKAARCNESCFAVRRKKVQIGDVGSDRVDQELHKEKEMVTDSTKQMKELGAIIERQLETNQATRKAMIRDLTLKQEAISLDNRSVTMGSEAVKNSLRTPDGDRLEYRDGAPLQRMSEYQEWIENTANNLNYSAKARKMLSVLRELAQQMRNEAIAIESLLKDSIRTWTEWRDTLQAQVAGKDKEMRSADAAIDEITFSLKQKGGPLQVALNRQSQRGLRPGIELCNDKAQHALHQELMMLKSSLLALENQLDKAKESRKRLAAERDRLKGKLEICEQNLVIDNEILRVIRSTFPHEIQLSGFLLSETK
;
A
#
# COMPACT_ATOMS: atom_id res chain seq x y z
N VAL A 1 0.27 -52.03 13.85
CA VAL A 1 0.74 -52.82 15.00
C VAL A 1 1.64 -51.90 15.82
N SER A 2 1.03 -51.04 16.65
CA SER A 2 1.02 -51.11 18.12
C SER A 2 2.40 -50.81 18.73
N GLY A 3 2.57 -49.88 19.67
CA GLY A 3 1.69 -49.65 20.81
C GLY A 3 1.72 -48.24 21.41
N ARG A 4 0.66 -48.01 22.18
CA ARG A 4 0.35 -46.90 23.07
C ARG A 4 1.03 -47.11 24.43
N GLU A 5 1.23 -46.01 25.18
CA GLU A 5 0.82 -45.76 26.59
C GLU A 5 1.43 -44.40 27.00
N MET A 6 0.70 -43.30 27.26
CA MET A 6 -0.23 -42.96 28.36
C MET A 6 0.32 -43.12 29.78
N SER A 7 0.68 -42.01 30.43
CA SER A 7 0.39 -41.78 31.85
C SER A 7 0.20 -40.28 32.17
N LYS A 8 -0.83 -40.01 32.98
CA LYS A 8 -1.23 -38.73 33.58
C LYS A 8 -0.68 -38.63 35.01
N PHE A 9 -0.62 -37.43 35.60
CA PHE A 9 -0.95 -37.00 37.00
C PHE A 9 -0.46 -35.53 37.17
N HIS A 10 -1.29 -34.47 37.37
CA HIS A 10 -1.87 -33.90 38.63
C HIS A 10 -0.82 -33.72 39.76
N THR A 11 -0.66 -32.62 40.53
CA THR A 11 -1.48 -31.45 40.92
C THR A 11 -0.65 -30.43 41.74
N SER A 12 -1.05 -29.14 41.72
CA SER A 12 -1.09 -28.11 42.81
C SER A 12 0.14 -27.66 43.65
N ALA A 13 0.34 -26.33 43.74
CA ALA A 13 0.71 -25.51 44.94
C ALA A 13 0.68 -24.01 44.53
N GLU A 14 -0.26 -23.17 44.97
CA GLU A 14 -0.42 -22.44 46.26
C GLU A 14 0.00 -20.94 46.18
N LEU A 15 -0.97 -20.08 46.54
CA LEU A 15 -0.89 -18.63 46.75
C LEU A 15 -0.39 -18.30 48.17
N PRO A 16 0.09 -17.06 48.40
CA PRO A 16 -0.07 -16.43 49.71
C PRO A 16 -0.79 -15.05 49.68
N PRO A 17 -1.25 -14.55 50.84
CA PRO A 17 -2.40 -13.65 50.98
C PRO A 17 -2.05 -12.16 51.22
N GLY A 18 -3.09 -11.33 51.20
CA GLY A 18 -3.03 -9.87 51.20
C GLY A 18 -2.81 -9.15 52.53
N LEU A 19 -2.88 -7.82 52.44
CA LEU A 19 -2.96 -6.86 53.54
C LEU A 19 -3.82 -5.67 53.09
N GLU A 20 -4.86 -5.38 53.89
CA GLU A 20 -5.81 -4.27 53.78
C GLU A 20 -5.19 -2.94 54.26
N GLY A 21 -5.73 -1.80 53.80
CA GLY A 21 -5.71 -0.58 54.62
C GLY A 21 -5.78 0.80 53.92
N VAL A 22 -7.02 1.34 53.86
CA VAL A 22 -7.42 2.74 54.16
C VAL A 22 -7.08 3.91 53.21
N VAL A 23 -8.15 4.41 52.56
CA VAL A 23 -8.65 5.80 52.36
C VAL A 23 -7.72 6.99 52.70
N ALA A 24 -7.52 7.89 51.72
CA ALA A 24 -7.56 9.34 51.95
C ALA A 24 -7.76 10.13 50.63
N LEU A 25 -8.84 10.91 50.59
CA LEU A 25 -9.07 12.06 49.70
C LEU A 25 -8.02 13.15 49.95
N GLY A 26 -7.57 13.80 48.89
CA GLY A 26 -6.71 14.99 48.97
C GLY A 26 -6.86 15.84 47.72
N ALA A 27 -7.69 16.87 47.82
CA ALA A 27 -7.82 17.95 46.85
C ALA A 27 -6.49 18.74 46.75
N VAL A 28 -6.16 19.21 45.55
CA VAL A 28 -5.29 20.37 45.37
C VAL A 28 -6.00 21.33 44.43
N GLU A 29 -6.42 22.45 45.01
CA GLU A 29 -6.89 23.65 44.35
C GLU A 29 -5.71 24.47 43.80
N VAL A 30 -5.95 25.06 42.62
CA VAL A 30 -5.69 26.46 42.22
C VAL A 30 -4.25 27.01 42.32
N SER A 31 -3.72 27.52 41.19
CA SER A 31 -3.40 28.96 40.99
C SER A 31 -2.38 29.23 39.87
N GLY A 32 -2.52 30.41 39.25
CA GLY A 32 -1.44 31.16 38.58
C GLY A 32 -1.39 31.00 37.06
N ASP A 33 -2.05 31.88 36.30
CA ASP A 33 -1.54 33.17 35.79
C ASP A 33 -0.66 32.99 34.54
N ALA A 34 -1.17 33.43 33.39
CA ALA A 34 -0.74 34.66 32.68
C ALA A 34 0.50 34.38 31.79
N ASP A 35 0.68 34.88 30.58
CA ASP A 35 0.02 35.93 29.82
C ASP A 35 0.66 35.94 28.41
N LEU A 36 -0.10 36.50 27.45
CA LEU A 36 0.37 37.27 26.27
C LEU A 36 1.10 36.57 25.10
N LEU A 37 0.46 36.60 23.94
CA LEU A 37 0.80 37.57 22.87
C LEU A 37 -0.29 37.58 21.77
N THR A 38 -0.98 38.70 21.72
CA THR A 38 -1.81 39.20 20.62
C THR A 38 -0.94 39.54 19.40
N SER A 39 -1.40 39.23 18.18
CA SER A 39 -1.40 40.22 17.09
C SER A 39 -2.26 39.75 15.92
N ASP A 40 -3.24 40.59 15.63
CA ASP A 40 -4.05 40.76 14.43
C ASP A 40 -3.48 40.22 13.10
N ASN A 41 -4.35 39.58 12.31
CA ASN A 41 -4.76 40.19 11.03
C ASN A 41 -5.94 39.42 10.39
N ASN A 42 -7.07 40.11 10.36
CA ASN A 42 -8.17 39.85 9.43
C ASN A 42 -7.66 39.94 7.98
N ASN A 43 -7.96 38.94 7.17
CA ASN A 43 -8.30 39.17 5.77
C ASN A 43 -9.19 38.03 5.24
N LEU A 44 -10.47 38.36 5.14
CA LEU A 44 -11.44 37.73 4.24
C LEU A 44 -10.95 37.87 2.80
N LEU A 45 -10.82 36.76 2.08
CA LEU A 45 -10.89 36.76 0.62
C LEU A 45 -11.87 35.67 0.17
N SER A 46 -12.87 36.16 -0.55
CA SER A 46 -14.05 35.49 -1.06
C SER A 46 -13.78 34.61 -2.28
N GLU A 47 -14.57 33.54 -2.40
CA GLU A 47 -14.82 32.77 -3.63
C GLU A 47 -15.17 33.70 -4.80
N LYS A 48 -14.27 33.86 -5.79
CA LYS A 48 -14.67 34.22 -7.17
C LYS A 48 -13.65 34.12 -8.33
N ASP A 49 -12.43 33.64 -8.14
CA ASP A 49 -11.40 33.70 -9.21
C ASP A 49 -10.92 32.35 -9.78
N LEU A 50 -11.82 31.37 -9.99
CA LEU A 50 -11.47 30.12 -10.67
C LEU A 50 -12.48 29.73 -11.76
N LEU A 51 -12.71 30.62 -12.73
CA LEU A 51 -13.28 30.27 -14.03
C LEU A 51 -12.51 30.98 -15.14
N GLY A 52 -11.57 30.27 -15.74
CA GLY A 52 -10.77 30.73 -16.87
C GLY A 52 -10.35 29.58 -17.76
N ASN A 53 -11.11 29.37 -18.83
CA ASN A 53 -10.81 28.51 -19.98
C ASN A 53 -9.34 28.57 -20.40
N ASN A 54 -8.73 27.40 -20.67
CA ASN A 54 -7.92 27.21 -21.87
C ASN A 54 -7.77 25.73 -22.23
N ARG A 55 -8.36 25.38 -23.38
CA ARG A 55 -8.10 24.15 -24.13
C ARG A 55 -6.66 24.18 -24.64
N CYS A 56 -5.92 23.09 -24.46
CA CYS A 56 -4.80 22.79 -25.35
C CYS A 56 -4.68 21.27 -25.53
N GLN A 57 -4.84 20.85 -26.78
CA GLN A 57 -4.56 19.50 -27.26
C GLN A 57 -3.10 19.15 -27.00
N ALA A 58 -2.84 18.05 -26.30
CA ALA A 58 -1.53 17.40 -26.28
C ALA A 58 -1.72 15.88 -26.19
N THR A 59 -1.47 15.21 -27.31
CA THR A 59 -1.27 13.77 -27.42
C THR A 59 -0.19 13.31 -26.43
N LYS A 60 -0.57 12.67 -25.31
CA LYS A 60 0.38 12.05 -24.38
C LYS A 60 0.56 10.57 -24.72
N LYS A 61 1.66 10.26 -25.41
CA LYS A 61 2.37 8.97 -25.25
C LYS A 61 2.78 8.88 -23.78
N MET A 62 2.33 7.85 -23.07
CA MET A 62 2.66 7.63 -21.66
C MET A 62 4.13 7.21 -21.55
N VAL A 63 5.02 8.14 -21.20
CA VAL A 63 6.35 7.83 -20.67
C VAL A 63 6.23 7.82 -19.16
N LEU A 64 6.46 6.66 -18.55
CA LEU A 64 6.46 6.48 -17.10
C LEU A 64 7.63 7.26 -16.46
N SER A 65 7.33 8.41 -15.87
CA SER A 65 8.22 9.15 -14.96
C SER A 65 8.25 8.45 -13.59
N VAL A 66 9.46 8.25 -13.04
CA VAL A 66 9.78 7.49 -11.82
C VAL A 66 9.52 8.29 -10.52
N ASN A 67 8.96 9.51 -10.60
CA ASN A 67 8.73 10.40 -9.45
C ASN A 67 7.25 10.57 -9.06
N ASP A 68 6.38 9.67 -9.50
CA ASP A 68 4.96 9.76 -9.22
C ASP A 68 4.64 8.79 -8.08
N GLN A 69 4.24 9.31 -6.91
CA GLN A 69 3.77 8.58 -5.72
C GLN A 69 2.45 7.85 -6.04
N ARG A 70 2.47 6.96 -7.01
CA ARG A 70 1.29 6.26 -7.52
C ARG A 70 0.83 5.24 -6.48
N LEU A 71 -0.33 5.55 -5.89
CA LEU A 71 -1.37 4.61 -5.44
C LEU A 71 -0.94 3.15 -5.59
N MET A 72 -0.27 2.63 -4.57
CA MET A 72 -0.03 1.20 -4.48
C MET A 72 -1.39 0.51 -4.46
N PRO A 73 -1.62 -0.51 -5.30
CA PRO A 73 -2.88 -1.24 -5.31
C PRO A 73 -3.20 -1.74 -3.90
N SER A 74 -4.34 -1.31 -3.36
CA SER A 74 -4.83 -1.76 -2.06
C SER A 74 -5.30 -3.20 -2.18
N ILE A 75 -4.76 -4.09 -1.34
CA ILE A 75 -5.25 -5.47 -1.26
C ILE A 75 -6.47 -5.47 -0.36
N ILE A 76 -7.64 -5.77 -0.93
CA ILE A 76 -8.85 -6.05 -0.18
C ILE A 76 -8.69 -7.43 0.45
N ASN A 77 -8.52 -7.47 1.77
CA ASN A 77 -8.35 -8.73 2.51
C ASN A 77 -9.69 -9.35 2.94
N GLU A 78 -10.80 -8.60 2.84
CA GLU A 78 -12.13 -9.11 3.11
C GLU A 78 -12.49 -10.20 2.09
N PRO A 79 -12.92 -11.40 2.54
CA PRO A 79 -13.40 -12.43 1.63
C PRO A 79 -14.64 -11.96 0.86
N LYS A 80 -14.50 -11.80 -0.46
CA LYS A 80 -15.64 -11.54 -1.34
C LYS A 80 -16.31 -12.85 -1.73
N LEU A 81 -17.63 -12.87 -1.70
CA LEU A 81 -18.46 -14.08 -1.76
C LEU A 81 -19.15 -14.21 -3.13
N ASP A 82 -19.31 -15.45 -3.58
CA ASP A 82 -20.13 -15.82 -4.73
C ASP A 82 -21.43 -16.51 -4.25
N PHE A 83 -22.38 -16.78 -5.15
CA PHE A 83 -23.67 -17.35 -4.77
C PHE A 83 -23.56 -18.69 -4.05
N LYS A 84 -22.57 -19.51 -4.41
CA LYS A 84 -22.34 -20.83 -3.81
C LYS A 84 -21.87 -20.74 -2.35
N ASP A 85 -21.30 -19.62 -1.93
CA ASP A 85 -20.66 -19.46 -0.63
C ASP A 85 -21.68 -19.11 0.47
N VAL A 86 -22.92 -18.78 0.10
CA VAL A 86 -23.97 -18.35 1.03
C VAL A 86 -25.27 -19.14 0.88
N LEU A 87 -26.08 -19.08 1.95
CA LEU A 87 -27.47 -19.54 1.96
C LEU A 87 -28.36 -18.47 2.62
N LEU A 88 -29.60 -18.35 2.16
CA LEU A 88 -30.58 -17.47 2.79
C LEU A 88 -31.15 -18.15 4.05
N ARG A 89 -30.99 -17.52 5.21
CA ARG A 89 -31.58 -18.00 6.46
C ARG A 89 -33.10 -17.84 6.44
N PRO A 90 -33.89 -18.90 6.65
CA PRO A 90 -35.35 -18.80 6.73
C PRO A 90 -35.82 -17.82 7.83
N LYS A 91 -36.87 -17.05 7.54
CA LYS A 91 -37.60 -16.22 8.52
C LYS A 91 -39.05 -16.71 8.62
N ARG A 92 -39.80 -16.20 9.61
CA ARG A 92 -41.21 -16.57 9.82
C ARG A 92 -42.06 -16.12 8.61
N SER A 93 -42.73 -17.06 7.96
CA SER A 93 -43.66 -16.78 6.85
C SER A 93 -45.08 -16.55 7.36
N THR A 94 -45.78 -15.58 6.79
CA THR A 94 -47.25 -15.45 6.90
C THR A 94 -47.98 -16.12 5.73
N LEU A 95 -47.27 -16.47 4.66
CA LEU A 95 -47.81 -17.18 3.49
C LEU A 95 -47.98 -18.66 3.81
N LYS A 96 -49.12 -19.23 3.40
CA LYS A 96 -49.46 -20.64 3.63
C LYS A 96 -48.93 -21.56 2.52
N SER A 97 -48.75 -21.02 1.32
CA SER A 97 -48.30 -21.77 0.14
C SER A 97 -47.34 -20.93 -0.70
N ARG A 98 -46.45 -21.61 -1.43
CA ARG A 98 -45.57 -20.98 -2.44
C ARG A 98 -46.34 -20.36 -3.60
N SER A 99 -47.57 -20.84 -3.86
CA SER A 99 -48.45 -20.28 -4.88
C SER A 99 -48.96 -18.87 -4.57
N GLU A 100 -48.85 -18.42 -3.31
CA GLU A 100 -49.25 -17.07 -2.89
C GLU A 100 -48.16 -16.02 -3.12
N VAL A 101 -46.99 -16.43 -3.63
CA VAL A 101 -45.86 -15.54 -3.87
C VAL A 101 -46.00 -14.84 -5.21
N ASP A 102 -46.14 -13.51 -5.17
CA ASP A 102 -46.13 -12.66 -6.35
C ASP A 102 -44.72 -12.18 -6.72
N LEU A 103 -44.33 -12.48 -7.96
CA LEU A 103 -43.04 -12.18 -8.56
C LEU A 103 -43.08 -10.96 -9.48
N MET A 104 -44.28 -10.43 -9.79
CA MET A 104 -44.42 -9.21 -10.56
C MET A 104 -43.82 -8.04 -9.77
N ARG A 105 -43.09 -7.18 -10.47
CA ARG A 105 -42.50 -5.97 -9.94
C ARG A 105 -42.87 -4.80 -10.81
N GLU A 106 -43.02 -3.65 -10.16
CA GLU A 106 -43.21 -2.37 -10.80
C GLU A 106 -42.06 -1.45 -10.39
N TYR A 107 -41.35 -0.90 -11.37
CA TYR A 107 -40.23 0.01 -11.15
C TYR A 107 -40.43 1.28 -11.96
N VAL A 108 -40.20 2.44 -11.35
CA VAL A 108 -40.17 3.73 -12.05
C VAL A 108 -38.71 4.13 -12.23
N PHE A 109 -38.25 4.12 -13.48
CA PHE A 109 -36.85 4.38 -13.78
C PHE A 109 -36.49 5.87 -13.64
N ARG A 110 -35.34 6.14 -13.00
CA ARG A 110 -34.86 7.50 -12.71
C ARG A 110 -34.75 8.38 -13.94
N ASN A 111 -34.09 7.94 -15.00
CA ASN A 111 -33.67 8.80 -16.10
C ASN A 111 -34.69 8.80 -17.24
N SER A 112 -35.25 7.64 -17.58
CA SER A 112 -36.29 7.51 -18.62
C SER A 112 -37.69 7.95 -18.16
N LYS A 113 -37.93 7.96 -16.83
CA LYS A 113 -39.25 8.17 -16.20
C LYS A 113 -40.30 7.13 -16.59
N ARG A 114 -39.90 6.04 -17.25
CA ARG A 114 -40.81 4.95 -17.62
C ARG A 114 -41.05 4.04 -16.44
N THR A 115 -42.26 3.50 -16.40
CA THR A 115 -42.61 2.40 -15.50
C THR A 115 -42.39 1.08 -16.23
N TYR A 116 -41.66 0.16 -15.60
CA TYR A 116 -41.59 -1.24 -16.00
C TYR A 116 -42.51 -2.06 -15.09
N THR A 117 -43.28 -2.98 -15.68
CA THR A 117 -44.10 -3.94 -14.93
C THR A 117 -43.84 -5.34 -15.48
N GLY A 118 -43.32 -6.26 -14.65
CA GLY A 118 -43.01 -7.63 -15.09
C GLY A 118 -42.24 -8.44 -14.07
N ILE A 119 -41.85 -9.66 -14.43
CA ILE A 119 -40.95 -10.50 -13.65
C ILE A 119 -39.51 -10.16 -14.07
N PRO A 120 -38.67 -9.60 -13.18
CA PRO A 120 -37.38 -9.03 -13.55
C PRO A 120 -36.26 -10.08 -13.71
N VAL A 121 -36.57 -11.18 -14.40
CA VAL A 121 -35.61 -12.20 -14.83
C VAL A 121 -35.38 -12.04 -16.32
N VAL A 122 -34.11 -11.96 -16.72
CA VAL A 122 -33.69 -11.50 -18.03
C VAL A 122 -32.89 -12.56 -18.76
N ALA A 123 -33.24 -12.87 -20.01
CA ALA A 123 -32.40 -13.68 -20.89
C ALA A 123 -31.22 -12.83 -21.45
N SER A 124 -30.00 -13.34 -21.33
CA SER A 124 -28.77 -12.66 -21.77
C SER A 124 -28.74 -12.43 -23.28
N ASN A 125 -28.15 -11.31 -23.69
CA ASN A 125 -27.96 -10.83 -25.06
C ASN A 125 -26.91 -11.59 -25.89
N MET A 126 -26.88 -12.91 -25.74
CA MET A 126 -25.99 -13.81 -26.47
C MET A 126 -26.74 -14.41 -27.66
N ASP A 127 -26.07 -14.65 -28.79
CA ASP A 127 -26.72 -15.24 -29.97
C ASP A 127 -27.21 -16.68 -29.75
N THR A 128 -26.68 -17.34 -28.72
CA THR A 128 -27.14 -18.64 -28.21
C THR A 128 -28.19 -18.54 -27.11
N VAL A 129 -28.73 -17.35 -26.80
CA VAL A 129 -29.71 -17.16 -25.70
C VAL A 129 -30.79 -16.13 -26.06
N GLY A 130 -30.42 -14.87 -26.25
CA GLY A 130 -31.33 -13.73 -26.43
C GLY A 130 -31.79 -13.59 -27.87
N THR A 131 -32.52 -14.57 -28.37
CA THR A 131 -33.09 -14.63 -29.72
C THR A 131 -34.53 -14.06 -29.74
N PHE A 132 -35.08 -13.85 -30.94
CA PHE A 132 -36.49 -13.47 -31.10
C PHE A 132 -37.45 -14.54 -30.60
N GLU A 133 -37.12 -15.82 -30.80
CA GLU A 133 -37.93 -16.96 -30.33
C GLU A 133 -37.95 -17.04 -28.80
N MET A 134 -36.83 -16.73 -28.14
CA MET A 134 -36.75 -16.64 -26.69
C MET A 134 -37.62 -15.48 -26.16
N ALA A 135 -37.57 -14.32 -26.82
CA ALA A 135 -38.42 -13.18 -26.48
C ALA A 135 -39.91 -13.47 -26.61
N ASP A 136 -40.33 -14.07 -27.72
CA ASP A 136 -41.73 -14.46 -27.95
C ASP A 136 -42.25 -15.31 -26.79
N THR A 137 -41.43 -16.23 -26.28
CA THR A 137 -41.84 -17.16 -25.24
C THR A 137 -41.77 -16.54 -23.84
N LEU A 138 -40.69 -15.83 -23.50
CA LEU A 138 -40.51 -15.23 -22.18
C LEU A 138 -41.49 -14.08 -21.91
N ALA A 139 -41.82 -13.28 -22.92
CA ALA A 139 -42.77 -12.18 -22.79
C ALA A 139 -44.18 -12.66 -22.39
N THR A 140 -44.61 -13.86 -22.81
CA THR A 140 -45.92 -14.43 -22.38
C THR A 140 -46.02 -14.65 -20.87
N ASN A 141 -44.88 -14.80 -20.20
CA ASN A 141 -44.76 -14.98 -18.77
C ASN A 141 -44.30 -13.68 -18.06
N ALA A 142 -44.34 -12.54 -18.75
CA ALA A 142 -43.85 -11.24 -18.30
C ALA A 142 -42.34 -11.22 -17.92
N LEU A 143 -41.54 -12.16 -18.43
CA LEU A 143 -40.08 -12.14 -18.32
C LEU A 143 -39.47 -11.26 -19.42
N PHE A 144 -38.23 -10.83 -19.22
CA PHE A 144 -37.54 -9.91 -20.12
C PHE A 144 -36.49 -10.62 -20.99
N THR A 145 -36.27 -10.15 -22.21
CA THR A 145 -35.19 -10.63 -23.08
C THR A 145 -34.36 -9.47 -23.62
N THR A 146 -33.05 -9.50 -23.38
CA THR A 146 -32.13 -8.63 -24.11
C THR A 146 -31.72 -9.34 -25.40
N ILE A 147 -32.07 -8.77 -26.55
CA ILE A 147 -31.84 -9.40 -27.86
C ILE A 147 -30.39 -9.17 -28.27
N HIS A 148 -29.71 -10.21 -28.78
CA HIS A 148 -28.34 -10.09 -29.24
C HIS A 148 -28.20 -9.09 -30.40
N LYS A 149 -27.02 -8.46 -30.53
CA LYS A 149 -26.83 -7.33 -31.46
C LYS A 149 -26.66 -7.70 -32.94
N HIS A 150 -26.78 -8.97 -33.32
CA HIS A 150 -26.37 -9.47 -34.63
C HIS A 150 -27.47 -9.44 -35.70
N TYR A 151 -28.76 -9.44 -35.33
CA TYR A 151 -29.85 -9.29 -36.30
C TYR A 151 -29.79 -7.99 -37.08
N SER A 152 -30.02 -8.05 -38.38
CA SER A 152 -30.10 -6.91 -39.29
C SER A 152 -31.32 -6.02 -38.99
N ILE A 153 -31.32 -4.81 -39.56
CA ILE A 153 -32.45 -3.88 -39.42
C ILE A 153 -33.73 -4.47 -40.04
N ASP A 154 -33.60 -5.21 -41.15
CA ASP A 154 -34.75 -5.79 -41.84
C ASP A 154 -35.34 -6.97 -41.06
N GLU A 155 -34.51 -7.77 -40.39
CA GLU A 155 -34.98 -8.79 -39.45
C GLU A 155 -35.73 -8.17 -38.27
N TRP A 156 -35.22 -7.06 -37.70
CA TRP A 156 -35.95 -6.31 -36.66
C TRP A 156 -37.29 -5.77 -37.15
N LYS A 157 -37.34 -5.19 -38.35
CA LYS A 157 -38.60 -4.71 -38.95
C LYS A 157 -39.59 -5.84 -39.19
N ALA A 158 -39.13 -6.97 -39.73
CA ALA A 158 -39.97 -8.14 -39.97
C ALA A 158 -40.51 -8.71 -38.66
N TYR A 159 -39.66 -8.81 -37.64
CA TYR A 159 -40.07 -9.22 -36.30
C TYR A 159 -41.13 -8.28 -35.74
N GLY A 160 -40.87 -6.98 -35.74
CA GLY A 160 -41.77 -5.99 -35.16
C GLY A 160 -43.10 -5.82 -35.91
N ALA A 161 -43.13 -6.08 -37.22
CA ALA A 161 -44.37 -6.06 -38.00
C ALA A 161 -45.30 -7.25 -37.71
N SER A 162 -44.77 -8.35 -37.14
CA SER A 162 -45.50 -9.61 -36.97
C SER A 162 -45.88 -9.92 -35.52
N ARG A 163 -45.67 -8.98 -34.59
CA ARG A 163 -45.85 -9.18 -33.14
C ARG A 163 -46.66 -8.06 -32.48
N PRO A 164 -47.39 -8.37 -31.39
CA PRO A 164 -48.20 -7.37 -30.68
C PRO A 164 -47.31 -6.33 -29.98
N GLU A 165 -47.81 -5.10 -29.81
CA GLU A 165 -47.06 -4.02 -29.16
C GLU A 165 -46.61 -4.34 -27.73
N SER A 166 -47.36 -5.17 -27.00
CA SER A 166 -47.04 -5.55 -25.63
C SER A 166 -45.70 -6.29 -25.48
N ILE A 167 -45.18 -6.90 -26.55
CA ILE A 167 -43.87 -7.58 -26.48
C ILE A 167 -42.73 -6.59 -26.25
N PHE A 168 -42.89 -5.35 -26.71
CA PHE A 168 -41.84 -4.33 -26.67
C PHE A 168 -41.58 -3.77 -25.26
N ASP A 169 -42.48 -4.02 -24.31
CA ASP A 169 -42.28 -3.72 -22.90
C ASP A 169 -41.37 -4.75 -22.20
N HIS A 170 -41.10 -5.88 -22.86
CA HIS A 170 -40.35 -7.02 -22.32
C HIS A 170 -39.09 -7.37 -23.13
N ILE A 171 -38.69 -6.52 -24.09
CA ILE A 171 -37.46 -6.72 -24.87
C ILE A 171 -36.60 -5.46 -24.92
N ALA A 172 -35.30 -5.66 -25.06
CA ALA A 172 -34.35 -4.58 -25.35
C ALA A 172 -33.46 -4.94 -26.53
N ILE A 173 -33.11 -3.94 -27.36
CA ILE A 173 -32.04 -4.09 -28.35
C ILE A 173 -30.69 -3.93 -27.69
N SER A 174 -29.76 -4.84 -27.98
CA SER A 174 -28.38 -4.70 -27.52
C SER A 174 -27.50 -3.98 -28.52
N SER A 175 -26.55 -3.18 -28.01
CA SER A 175 -25.58 -2.45 -28.83
C SER A 175 -24.22 -2.39 -28.13
N GLY A 176 -23.15 -2.32 -28.93
CA GLY A 176 -21.83 -1.90 -28.46
C GLY A 176 -21.66 -0.39 -28.53
N ILE A 177 -20.40 0.06 -28.60
CA ILE A 177 -20.03 1.49 -28.60
C ILE A 177 -19.31 1.94 -29.88
N SER A 178 -19.17 1.09 -30.89
CA SER A 178 -18.55 1.49 -32.15
C SER A 178 -19.45 2.41 -32.96
N GLU A 179 -18.89 3.11 -33.94
CA GLU A 179 -19.66 3.96 -34.86
C GLU A 179 -20.71 3.15 -35.64
N ASN A 180 -20.37 1.94 -36.08
CA ASN A 180 -21.32 1.03 -36.73
C ASN A 180 -22.43 0.58 -35.77
N ASP A 181 -22.09 0.28 -34.51
CA ASP A 181 -23.10 -0.05 -33.48
C ASP A 181 -24.05 1.14 -33.28
N TRP A 182 -23.53 2.38 -33.22
CA TRP A 182 -24.32 3.61 -33.11
C TRP A 182 -25.30 3.80 -34.27
N HIS A 183 -24.83 3.66 -35.51
CA HIS A 183 -25.68 3.79 -36.70
C HIS A 183 -26.79 2.73 -36.72
N LYS A 184 -26.45 1.49 -36.38
CA LYS A 184 -27.42 0.38 -36.34
C LYS A 184 -28.46 0.59 -35.23
N LEU A 185 -28.04 0.89 -34.01
CA LEU A 185 -28.93 1.17 -32.89
C LEU A 185 -29.91 2.29 -33.27
N THR A 186 -29.39 3.39 -33.82
CA THR A 186 -30.21 4.54 -34.22
C THR A 186 -31.20 4.18 -35.31
N ALA A 187 -30.79 3.39 -36.30
CA ALA A 187 -31.67 2.96 -37.39
C ALA A 187 -32.79 2.03 -36.90
N VAL A 188 -32.50 1.09 -36.00
CA VAL A 188 -33.51 0.17 -35.45
C VAL A 188 -34.50 0.93 -34.57
N CYS A 189 -34.04 1.74 -33.61
CA CYS A 189 -34.94 2.52 -32.74
C CYS A 189 -35.81 3.52 -33.53
N LYS A 190 -35.33 4.06 -34.65
CA LYS A 190 -36.14 4.88 -35.56
C LYS A 190 -37.17 4.06 -36.35
N ALA A 191 -36.80 2.86 -36.77
CA ALA A 191 -37.68 1.97 -37.52
C ALA A 191 -38.77 1.32 -36.65
N LEU A 192 -38.50 1.15 -35.35
CA LEU A 192 -39.41 0.57 -34.37
C LEU A 192 -39.56 1.51 -33.16
N PRO A 193 -40.35 2.60 -33.28
CA PRO A 193 -40.55 3.55 -32.19
C PRO A 193 -41.14 2.96 -30.90
N GLN A 194 -41.80 1.81 -31.00
CA GLN A 194 -42.35 1.07 -29.86
C GLN A 194 -41.27 0.35 -29.04
N LEU A 195 -40.06 0.17 -29.56
CA LEU A 195 -38.95 -0.44 -28.83
C LEU A 195 -38.34 0.56 -27.84
N ASN A 196 -38.72 0.42 -26.58
CA ASN A 196 -38.47 1.44 -25.56
C ASN A 196 -37.28 1.14 -24.63
N ALA A 197 -36.57 0.03 -24.83
CA ALA A 197 -35.44 -0.36 -24.00
C ALA A 197 -34.19 -0.68 -24.83
N ILE A 198 -33.04 -0.21 -24.35
CA ILE A 198 -31.72 -0.36 -24.97
C ILE A 198 -30.79 -1.00 -23.95
N CYS A 199 -30.01 -2.00 -24.38
CA CYS A 199 -28.96 -2.64 -23.59
C CYS A 199 -27.59 -2.32 -24.19
N LEU A 200 -26.80 -1.49 -23.51
CA LEU A 200 -25.45 -1.16 -23.90
C LEU A 200 -24.48 -2.11 -23.18
N ASP A 201 -23.82 -2.97 -23.96
CA ASP A 201 -23.03 -4.07 -23.43
C ASP A 201 -21.59 -4.02 -23.95
N VAL A 202 -20.65 -3.81 -23.03
CA VAL A 202 -19.22 -3.74 -23.28
C VAL A 202 -18.42 -4.58 -22.29
N ALA A 203 -17.28 -5.10 -22.73
CA ALA A 203 -16.39 -5.88 -21.87
C ALA A 203 -15.70 -5.03 -20.79
N ASN A 204 -15.47 -3.74 -21.05
CA ASN A 204 -14.85 -2.81 -20.10
C ASN A 204 -15.76 -1.60 -19.86
N GLY A 205 -16.63 -1.70 -18.85
CA GLY A 205 -17.53 -0.62 -18.45
C GLY A 205 -16.84 0.57 -17.75
N TYR A 206 -15.55 0.47 -17.42
CA TYR A 206 -14.79 1.52 -16.73
C TYR A 206 -14.14 2.55 -17.69
N SER A 207 -14.49 2.49 -18.98
CA SER A 207 -13.96 3.41 -19.99
C SER A 207 -14.75 4.71 -20.02
N GLU A 208 -14.07 5.86 -20.01
CA GLU A 208 -14.68 7.18 -20.21
C GLU A 208 -15.49 7.25 -21.52
N VAL A 209 -14.99 6.61 -22.59
CA VAL A 209 -15.68 6.51 -23.88
C VAL A 209 -17.05 5.84 -23.75
N PHE A 210 -17.21 4.89 -22.82
CA PHE A 210 -18.49 4.24 -22.58
C PHE A 210 -19.47 5.17 -21.87
N VAL A 211 -19.01 5.92 -20.86
CA VAL A 211 -19.81 6.90 -20.14
C VAL A 211 -20.32 7.99 -21.10
N ASP A 212 -19.45 8.50 -21.97
CA ASP A 212 -19.83 9.48 -23.00
C ASP A 212 -20.81 8.90 -24.01
N PHE A 213 -20.66 7.62 -24.37
CA PHE A 213 -21.61 6.94 -25.25
C PHE A 213 -23.00 6.83 -24.59
N ILE A 214 -23.08 6.56 -23.29
CA ILE A 214 -24.37 6.55 -22.56
C ILE A 214 -25.01 7.94 -22.57
N ARG A 215 -24.25 9.00 -22.30
CA ARG A 215 -24.74 10.39 -22.38
C ARG A 215 -25.31 10.67 -23.77
N LYS A 216 -24.57 10.31 -24.83
CA LYS A 216 -24.98 10.44 -26.23
C LYS A 216 -26.26 9.67 -26.55
N VAL A 217 -26.38 8.43 -26.07
CA VAL A 217 -27.60 7.61 -26.25
C VAL A 217 -28.78 8.24 -25.49
N ARG A 218 -28.59 8.70 -24.26
CA ARG A 218 -29.63 9.38 -23.47
C ARG A 218 -30.10 10.67 -24.13
N GLU A 219 -29.20 11.48 -24.67
CA GLU A 219 -29.55 12.70 -25.42
C GLU A 219 -30.40 12.39 -26.65
N GLN A 220 -30.02 11.35 -27.42
CA GLN A 220 -30.76 10.95 -28.63
C GLN A 220 -32.08 10.25 -28.33
N PHE A 221 -32.17 9.53 -27.21
CA PHE A 221 -33.29 8.69 -26.81
C PHE A 221 -33.74 8.99 -25.36
N PRO A 222 -34.25 10.21 -25.07
CA PRO A 222 -34.46 10.69 -23.71
C PRO A 222 -35.45 9.88 -22.89
N ARG A 223 -36.40 9.20 -23.54
CA ARG A 223 -37.43 8.39 -22.89
C ARG A 223 -37.16 6.89 -22.89
N HIS A 224 -36.10 6.42 -23.53
CA HIS A 224 -35.82 4.97 -23.55
C HIS A 224 -35.23 4.53 -22.21
N THR A 225 -35.59 3.34 -21.76
CA THR A 225 -34.92 2.70 -20.63
C THR A 225 -33.55 2.20 -21.09
N ILE A 226 -32.48 2.62 -20.42
CA ILE A 226 -31.11 2.25 -20.76
C ILE A 226 -30.55 1.29 -19.70
N PHE A 227 -30.31 0.05 -20.11
CA PHE A 227 -29.46 -0.90 -19.39
C PHE A 227 -28.01 -0.69 -19.86
N ALA A 228 -27.04 -0.59 -18.93
CA ALA A 228 -25.64 -0.36 -19.30
C ALA A 228 -24.67 -1.16 -18.42
N GLY A 229 -23.66 -1.80 -19.03
CA GLY A 229 -22.60 -2.48 -18.30
C GLY A 229 -21.54 -3.15 -19.19
N ASN A 230 -20.60 -3.93 -18.65
CA ASN A 230 -20.60 -4.44 -17.26
C ASN A 230 -19.58 -3.78 -16.33
N VAL A 231 -19.96 -3.66 -15.06
CA VAL A 231 -19.15 -3.12 -13.95
C VAL A 231 -19.29 -4.00 -12.70
N VAL A 232 -18.48 -3.76 -11.66
CA VAL A 232 -18.52 -4.54 -10.40
C VAL A 232 -18.29 -3.69 -9.14
N THR A 233 -18.25 -2.36 -9.25
CA THR A 233 -18.01 -1.47 -8.11
C THR A 233 -19.08 -0.38 -8.04
N GLY A 234 -19.40 0.07 -6.82
CA GLY A 234 -20.44 1.06 -6.56
C GLY A 234 -20.16 2.41 -7.23
N GLU A 235 -18.91 2.88 -7.24
CA GLU A 235 -18.55 4.18 -7.81
C GLU A 235 -18.84 4.24 -9.32
N MET A 236 -18.55 3.15 -10.02
CA MET A 236 -18.82 3.08 -11.45
C MET A 236 -20.33 2.95 -11.71
N VAL A 237 -21.08 2.26 -10.84
CA VAL A 237 -22.55 2.21 -10.92
C VAL A 237 -23.15 3.61 -10.79
N GLU A 238 -22.68 4.40 -9.83
CA GLU A 238 -23.12 5.78 -9.65
C GLU A 238 -22.84 6.63 -10.90
N GLU A 239 -21.62 6.55 -11.43
CA GLU A 239 -21.24 7.29 -12.65
C GLU A 239 -22.11 6.92 -13.84
N LEU A 240 -22.39 5.63 -14.06
CA LEU A 240 -23.25 5.19 -15.17
C LEU A 240 -24.71 5.66 -15.00
N ILE A 241 -25.24 5.66 -13.78
CA ILE A 241 -26.59 6.18 -13.49
C ILE A 241 -26.64 7.69 -13.72
N LEU A 242 -25.63 8.43 -13.27
CA LEU A 242 -25.54 9.89 -13.47
C LEU A 242 -25.35 10.25 -14.94
N ALA A 243 -24.64 9.43 -15.71
CA ALA A 243 -24.50 9.58 -17.15
C ALA A 243 -25.79 9.31 -17.93
N GLY A 244 -26.78 8.64 -17.32
CA GLY A 244 -28.11 8.47 -17.88
C GLY A 244 -28.59 7.02 -18.00
N ALA A 245 -27.87 6.03 -17.47
CA ALA A 245 -28.37 4.66 -17.38
C ALA A 245 -29.52 4.56 -16.36
N ASP A 246 -30.53 3.74 -16.65
CA ASP A 246 -31.64 3.49 -15.71
C ASP A 246 -31.38 2.28 -14.82
N CYS A 247 -30.67 1.28 -15.37
CA CYS A 247 -30.30 0.07 -14.66
C CYS A 247 -28.90 -0.40 -15.08
N VAL A 248 -28.00 -0.59 -14.12
CA VAL A 248 -26.60 -0.92 -14.36
C VAL A 248 -26.39 -2.43 -14.28
N LYS A 249 -25.73 -3.01 -15.28
CA LYS A 249 -25.46 -4.44 -15.40
C LYS A 249 -24.17 -4.79 -14.66
N VAL A 250 -24.30 -5.59 -13.60
CA VAL A 250 -23.23 -5.92 -12.65
C VAL A 250 -22.72 -7.33 -12.91
N GLY A 251 -21.44 -7.47 -13.24
CA GLY A 251 -20.78 -8.76 -13.36
C GLY A 251 -19.59 -8.78 -14.32
N ILE A 252 -18.39 -8.96 -13.78
CA ILE A 252 -17.16 -9.20 -14.55
C ILE A 252 -16.56 -10.55 -14.15
N GLY A 253 -16.56 -11.49 -15.10
CA GLY A 253 -16.06 -12.84 -14.89
C GLY A 253 -16.97 -13.91 -14.25
N PRO A 254 -18.24 -13.67 -13.87
CA PRO A 254 -19.07 -14.71 -13.22
C PRO A 254 -19.71 -15.69 -14.21
N GLY A 255 -19.71 -15.38 -15.52
CA GLY A 255 -20.39 -16.19 -16.54
C GLY A 255 -19.81 -17.61 -16.67
N SER A 256 -20.68 -18.61 -16.87
CA SER A 256 -20.28 -20.03 -16.95
C SER A 256 -19.36 -20.36 -18.14
N VAL A 257 -19.42 -19.54 -19.19
CA VAL A 257 -18.57 -19.58 -20.39
C VAL A 257 -17.53 -18.47 -20.46
N CYS A 258 -17.42 -17.66 -19.40
CA CYS A 258 -16.42 -16.60 -19.30
C CYS A 258 -15.09 -17.17 -18.79
N THR A 259 -13.97 -16.68 -19.32
CA THR A 259 -12.61 -17.01 -18.87
C THR A 259 -11.81 -15.77 -18.46
N THR A 260 -12.42 -14.58 -18.44
CA THR A 260 -11.80 -13.29 -18.07
C THR A 260 -11.01 -13.36 -16.76
N ARG A 261 -11.57 -13.92 -15.66
CA ARG A 261 -10.85 -14.09 -14.38
C ARG A 261 -9.55 -14.90 -14.54
N LYS A 262 -9.57 -15.92 -15.41
CA LYS A 262 -8.41 -16.81 -15.64
C LYS A 262 -7.39 -16.23 -16.62
N LYS A 263 -7.85 -15.46 -17.61
CA LYS A 263 -7.03 -14.92 -18.70
C LYS A 263 -6.45 -13.56 -18.39
N ALA A 264 -7.24 -12.66 -17.80
CA ALA A 264 -6.86 -11.29 -17.49
C ALA A 264 -6.60 -11.07 -15.98
N GLY A 265 -7.00 -12.00 -15.10
CA GLY A 265 -6.91 -11.79 -13.65
C GLY A 265 -7.91 -10.78 -13.09
N VAL A 266 -8.84 -10.30 -13.92
CA VAL A 266 -9.83 -9.27 -13.57
C VAL A 266 -11.20 -9.91 -13.32
N GLY A 267 -11.81 -9.55 -12.20
CA GLY A 267 -13.20 -9.90 -11.87
C GLY A 267 -13.47 -9.82 -10.38
N TYR A 268 -14.74 -9.97 -10.02
CA TYR A 268 -15.21 -9.83 -8.64
C TYR A 268 -16.26 -10.91 -8.33
N PRO A 269 -16.24 -11.57 -7.16
CA PRO A 269 -17.26 -12.54 -6.77
C PRO A 269 -18.68 -11.94 -6.80
N GLN A 270 -19.61 -12.64 -7.44
CA GLN A 270 -20.83 -12.01 -7.96
C GLN A 270 -21.79 -11.52 -6.87
N LEU A 271 -21.94 -12.28 -5.78
CA LEU A 271 -22.85 -11.90 -4.70
C LEU A 271 -22.39 -10.59 -4.04
N SER A 272 -21.10 -10.50 -3.70
CA SER A 272 -20.54 -9.27 -3.12
C SER A 272 -20.60 -8.09 -4.09
N ALA A 273 -20.29 -8.29 -5.38
CA ALA A 273 -20.42 -7.23 -6.38
C ALA A 273 -21.84 -6.67 -6.44
N VAL A 274 -22.84 -7.56 -6.50
CA VAL A 274 -24.26 -7.16 -6.54
C VAL A 274 -24.67 -6.43 -5.27
N LEU A 275 -24.24 -6.91 -4.10
CA LEU A 275 -24.55 -6.29 -2.81
C LEU A 275 -24.05 -4.85 -2.74
N GLU A 276 -22.78 -4.63 -3.08
CA GLU A 276 -22.13 -3.31 -3.04
C GLU A 276 -22.70 -2.38 -4.12
N CYS A 277 -22.95 -2.89 -5.33
CA CYS A 277 -23.50 -2.11 -6.43
C CYS A 277 -24.97 -1.73 -6.23
N ALA A 278 -25.77 -2.62 -5.61
CA ALA A 278 -27.19 -2.36 -5.36
C ALA A 278 -27.37 -1.20 -4.38
N ASP A 279 -26.59 -1.17 -3.29
CA ASP A 279 -26.62 -0.08 -2.30
C ASP A 279 -26.33 1.28 -2.97
N ALA A 280 -25.28 1.34 -3.78
CA ALA A 280 -24.90 2.53 -4.54
C ALA A 280 -26.00 2.99 -5.52
N ALA A 281 -26.58 2.06 -6.30
CA ALA A 281 -27.64 2.40 -7.25
C ALA A 281 -28.92 2.88 -6.55
N HIS A 282 -29.36 2.18 -5.52
CA HIS A 282 -30.59 2.51 -4.79
C HIS A 282 -30.46 3.84 -4.06
N GLY A 283 -29.27 4.20 -3.56
CA GLY A 283 -28.98 5.53 -3.02
C GLY A 283 -29.18 6.66 -4.03
N LEU A 284 -29.06 6.37 -5.32
CA LEU A 284 -29.37 7.28 -6.42
C LEU A 284 -30.75 7.01 -7.05
N ASN A 285 -31.65 6.23 -6.47
CA ASN A 285 -32.92 5.81 -7.12
C ASN A 285 -32.72 5.17 -8.51
N GLY A 286 -31.53 4.63 -8.79
CA GLY A 286 -31.28 3.78 -9.95
C GLY A 286 -31.47 2.30 -9.60
N HIS A 287 -31.28 1.42 -10.58
CA HIS A 287 -31.42 -0.02 -10.39
C HIS A 287 -30.16 -0.77 -10.82
N VAL A 288 -30.00 -2.01 -10.37
CA VAL A 288 -28.95 -2.92 -10.84
C VAL A 288 -29.48 -4.25 -11.34
N MET A 289 -28.75 -4.81 -12.29
CA MET A 289 -29.00 -6.12 -12.86
C MET A 289 -27.82 -7.05 -12.58
N SER A 290 -28.04 -8.12 -11.80
CA SER A 290 -27.03 -9.16 -11.61
C SER A 290 -26.89 -9.98 -12.89
N ASP A 291 -25.76 -9.86 -13.58
CA ASP A 291 -25.50 -10.54 -14.86
C ASP A 291 -24.46 -11.65 -14.73
N GLY A 292 -24.93 -12.89 -14.87
CA GLY A 292 -24.11 -14.09 -14.83
C GLY A 292 -23.93 -14.68 -13.42
N GLY A 293 -23.26 -15.82 -13.34
CA GLY A 293 -23.01 -16.55 -12.08
C GLY A 293 -24.15 -17.43 -11.60
N CYS A 294 -25.41 -17.17 -11.97
CA CYS A 294 -26.54 -18.01 -11.56
C CYS A 294 -26.57 -19.35 -12.30
N THR A 295 -26.47 -20.46 -11.56
CA THR A 295 -26.49 -21.83 -12.10
C THR A 295 -27.79 -22.57 -11.84
N ASN A 296 -28.55 -22.11 -10.85
CA ASN A 296 -29.81 -22.70 -10.43
C ASN A 296 -30.77 -21.59 -9.91
N PRO A 297 -32.08 -21.87 -9.75
CA PRO A 297 -33.05 -20.89 -9.25
C PRO A 297 -32.74 -20.32 -7.86
N GLY A 298 -32.03 -21.06 -7.01
CA GLY A 298 -31.59 -20.58 -5.71
C GLY A 298 -30.56 -19.45 -5.81
N ASP A 299 -29.68 -19.49 -6.81
CA ASP A 299 -28.73 -18.39 -7.07
C ASP A 299 -29.45 -17.13 -7.54
N VAL A 300 -30.51 -17.28 -8.35
CA VAL A 300 -31.39 -16.17 -8.74
C VAL A 300 -32.04 -15.54 -7.50
N ALA A 301 -32.52 -16.36 -6.57
CA ALA A 301 -33.06 -15.87 -5.31
C ALA A 301 -32.01 -15.16 -4.44
N LYS A 302 -30.76 -15.63 -4.43
CA LYS A 302 -29.65 -14.97 -3.73
C LYS A 302 -29.27 -13.64 -4.38
N ALA A 303 -29.33 -13.53 -5.71
CA ALA A 303 -29.09 -12.27 -6.42
C ALA A 303 -30.14 -11.20 -6.04
N PHE A 304 -31.43 -11.55 -6.06
CA PHE A 304 -32.48 -10.67 -5.53
C PHE A 304 -32.32 -10.38 -4.03
N GLY A 305 -31.91 -11.38 -3.25
CA GLY A 305 -31.62 -11.23 -1.82
C GLY A 305 -30.43 -10.31 -1.52
N ALA A 306 -29.48 -10.19 -2.45
CA ALA A 306 -28.36 -9.27 -2.38
C ALA A 306 -28.72 -7.84 -2.84
N GLY A 307 -29.95 -7.60 -3.30
CA GLY A 307 -30.42 -6.26 -3.69
C GLY A 307 -30.52 -6.04 -5.20
N ALA A 308 -30.29 -7.05 -6.05
CA ALA A 308 -30.53 -6.88 -7.48
C ALA A 308 -32.01 -6.59 -7.79
N ASP A 309 -32.27 -5.66 -8.69
CA ASP A 309 -33.63 -5.37 -9.19
C ASP A 309 -34.00 -6.31 -10.34
N PHE A 310 -33.00 -6.67 -11.15
CA PHE A 310 -33.07 -7.62 -12.26
C PHE A 310 -32.00 -8.71 -12.15
N VAL A 311 -32.28 -9.90 -12.67
CA VAL A 311 -31.28 -10.98 -12.76
C VAL A 311 -31.19 -11.48 -14.19
N MET A 312 -30.03 -11.28 -14.81
CA MET A 312 -29.73 -11.77 -16.16
C MET A 312 -29.02 -13.12 -16.11
N ALA A 313 -29.52 -14.07 -16.90
CA ALA A 313 -28.97 -15.41 -16.99
C ALA A 313 -28.76 -15.86 -18.45
N GLY A 314 -27.60 -16.45 -18.73
CA GLY A 314 -27.30 -17.08 -20.02
C GLY A 314 -27.49 -18.60 -19.95
N GLY A 315 -26.65 -19.26 -19.16
CA GLY A 315 -26.62 -20.74 -19.07
C GLY A 315 -27.91 -21.39 -18.55
N LEU A 316 -28.78 -20.64 -17.87
CA LEU A 316 -30.11 -21.13 -17.49
C LEU A 316 -31.04 -21.26 -18.70
N PHE A 317 -30.88 -20.41 -19.73
CA PHE A 317 -31.74 -20.36 -20.90
C PHE A 317 -31.12 -20.99 -22.17
N ALA A 318 -29.79 -21.18 -22.21
CA ALA A 318 -29.06 -21.72 -23.36
C ALA A 318 -29.37 -23.19 -23.74
N GLY A 319 -30.04 -23.94 -22.85
CA GLY A 319 -30.37 -25.36 -23.08
C GLY A 319 -31.71 -25.62 -23.76
N HIS A 320 -32.45 -24.58 -24.14
CA HIS A 320 -33.86 -24.67 -24.57
C HIS A 320 -34.04 -24.62 -26.08
N ASP A 321 -35.21 -25.04 -26.56
CA ASP A 321 -35.57 -25.02 -27.99
C ASP A 321 -35.38 -23.63 -28.60
N GLN A 322 -35.85 -22.61 -27.90
CA GLN A 322 -35.83 -21.21 -28.29
C GLN A 322 -34.42 -20.59 -28.32
N SER A 323 -33.39 -21.27 -27.82
CA SER A 323 -32.01 -20.78 -27.84
C SER A 323 -31.36 -20.96 -29.22
N GLY A 324 -30.54 -20.01 -29.66
CA GLY A 324 -29.83 -20.07 -30.94
C GLY A 324 -28.63 -21.03 -31.01
N GLY A 325 -28.42 -21.85 -29.98
CA GLY A 325 -27.38 -22.89 -29.97
C GLY A 325 -27.76 -24.12 -30.78
N ASP A 326 -26.78 -24.70 -31.48
CA ASP A 326 -26.97 -25.93 -32.26
C ASP A 326 -27.25 -27.13 -31.35
N LEU A 327 -28.18 -28.00 -31.76
CA LEU A 327 -28.47 -29.25 -31.08
C LEU A 327 -27.40 -30.29 -31.44
N ILE A 328 -26.73 -30.84 -30.43
CA ILE A 328 -25.67 -31.84 -30.55
C ILE A 328 -26.11 -33.09 -29.82
N GLU A 329 -26.00 -34.24 -30.48
CA GLU A 329 -26.21 -35.54 -29.85
C GLU A 329 -24.87 -36.20 -29.58
N LYS A 330 -24.65 -36.60 -28.32
CA LYS A 330 -23.43 -37.29 -27.89
C LYS A 330 -23.79 -38.37 -26.88
N ASP A 331 -23.34 -39.59 -27.14
CA ASP A 331 -23.57 -40.76 -26.26
C ASP A 331 -25.06 -40.97 -25.92
N GLY A 332 -25.95 -40.78 -26.90
CA GLY A 332 -27.41 -40.91 -26.75
C GLY A 332 -28.08 -39.81 -25.91
N ARG A 333 -27.35 -38.75 -25.54
CA ARG A 333 -27.87 -37.58 -24.83
C ARG A 333 -27.82 -36.34 -25.71
N LYS A 334 -28.88 -35.52 -25.63
CA LYS A 334 -29.00 -34.26 -26.37
C LYS A 334 -28.39 -33.11 -25.57
N PHE A 335 -27.66 -32.25 -26.25
CA PHE A 335 -27.02 -31.05 -25.72
C PHE A 335 -27.25 -29.87 -26.68
N LYS A 336 -27.17 -28.65 -26.17
CA LYS A 336 -27.11 -27.41 -26.97
C LYS A 336 -25.71 -26.82 -26.89
N LEU A 337 -25.21 -26.28 -28.00
CA LEU A 337 -23.95 -25.55 -28.03
C LEU A 337 -24.10 -24.18 -27.34
N PHE A 338 -23.22 -23.86 -26.40
CA PHE A 338 -23.23 -22.59 -25.68
C PHE A 338 -21.82 -22.02 -25.55
N TYR A 339 -21.63 -20.75 -25.91
CA TYR A 339 -20.32 -20.10 -25.90
C TYR A 339 -20.41 -18.63 -25.50
N GLY A 340 -19.34 -18.11 -24.90
CA GLY A 340 -19.25 -16.68 -24.59
C GLY A 340 -19.08 -15.84 -25.87
N MET A 341 -19.60 -14.61 -25.87
CA MET A 341 -19.51 -13.71 -27.03
C MET A 341 -18.06 -13.28 -27.37
N SER A 342 -17.13 -13.44 -26.42
CA SER A 342 -15.68 -13.23 -26.61
C SER A 342 -14.90 -14.55 -26.82
N SER A 343 -15.57 -15.63 -27.24
CA SER A 343 -14.93 -16.90 -27.60
C SER A 343 -14.47 -16.92 -29.05
N ASP A 344 -13.52 -17.80 -29.39
CA ASP A 344 -13.07 -18.00 -30.77
C ASP A 344 -14.22 -18.39 -31.70
N THR A 345 -15.19 -19.16 -31.20
CA THR A 345 -16.38 -19.55 -31.95
C THR A 345 -17.23 -18.33 -32.31
N ALA A 346 -17.53 -17.46 -31.35
CA ALA A 346 -18.29 -16.23 -31.59
C ALA A 346 -17.54 -15.23 -32.49
N MET A 347 -16.25 -15.02 -32.22
CA MET A 347 -15.42 -14.08 -32.99
C MET A 347 -15.25 -14.53 -34.45
N LYS A 348 -15.02 -15.82 -34.71
CA LYS A 348 -14.97 -16.35 -36.08
C LYS A 348 -16.31 -16.23 -36.79
N LYS A 349 -17.42 -16.53 -36.09
CA LYS A 349 -18.78 -16.47 -36.65
C LYS A 349 -19.19 -15.05 -37.06
N HIS A 350 -18.83 -14.03 -36.27
CA HIS A 350 -19.31 -12.66 -36.48
C HIS A 350 -18.28 -11.67 -37.01
N HIS A 351 -16.98 -11.95 -36.86
CA HIS A 351 -15.88 -11.07 -37.27
C HIS A 351 -14.86 -11.74 -38.21
N GLY A 352 -15.04 -13.03 -38.55
CA GLY A 352 -14.22 -13.75 -39.54
C GLY A 352 -12.82 -14.18 -39.05
N SER A 353 -12.26 -13.51 -38.05
CA SER A 353 -11.00 -13.88 -37.40
C SER A 353 -10.96 -13.42 -35.93
N VAL A 354 -9.99 -13.92 -35.17
CA VAL A 354 -9.66 -13.34 -33.86
C VAL A 354 -8.66 -12.22 -34.12
N ALA A 355 -8.97 -10.99 -33.73
CA ALA A 355 -8.05 -9.87 -33.90
C ALA A 355 -6.74 -10.16 -33.16
N GLU A 356 -5.57 -9.99 -33.80
CA GLU A 356 -4.24 -10.39 -33.27
C GLU A 356 -3.93 -9.83 -31.87
N TYR A 357 -4.54 -8.71 -31.49
CA TYR A 357 -4.33 -8.05 -30.19
C TYR A 357 -5.31 -8.50 -29.08
N ARG A 358 -6.30 -9.37 -29.35
CA ARG A 358 -7.29 -9.85 -28.38
C ARG A 358 -7.11 -11.33 -28.08
N ALA A 359 -7.00 -11.66 -26.79
CA ALA A 359 -7.09 -13.04 -26.32
C ALA A 359 -8.56 -13.49 -26.19
N SER A 360 -8.82 -14.77 -26.43
CA SER A 360 -10.14 -15.39 -26.24
C SER A 360 -10.51 -15.40 -24.75
N GLU A 361 -11.48 -14.58 -24.36
CA GLU A 361 -12.01 -14.48 -22.99
C GLU A 361 -13.33 -15.25 -22.80
N GLY A 362 -13.76 -15.98 -23.83
CA GLY A 362 -14.87 -16.92 -23.78
C GLY A 362 -14.40 -18.35 -24.07
N LYS A 363 -15.14 -19.34 -23.56
CA LYS A 363 -15.01 -20.74 -23.96
C LYS A 363 -16.31 -21.23 -24.59
N THR A 364 -16.20 -22.32 -25.34
CA THR A 364 -17.32 -23.04 -25.92
C THR A 364 -17.56 -24.33 -25.13
N ILE A 365 -18.80 -24.55 -24.70
CA ILE A 365 -19.21 -25.72 -23.94
C ILE A 365 -20.50 -26.31 -24.52
N THR A 366 -20.83 -27.52 -24.09
CA THR A 366 -22.15 -28.12 -24.33
C THR A 366 -22.97 -28.07 -23.05
N ILE A 367 -24.22 -27.63 -23.15
CA ILE A 367 -25.19 -27.61 -22.03
C ILE A 367 -26.23 -28.70 -22.28
N PRO A 368 -26.67 -29.45 -21.26
CA PRO A 368 -27.74 -30.44 -21.43
C PRO A 368 -28.99 -29.81 -22.05
N TYR A 369 -29.58 -30.49 -23.04
CA TYR A 369 -30.83 -30.06 -23.65
C TYR A 369 -31.98 -30.17 -22.64
N ARG A 370 -32.85 -29.16 -22.61
CA ARG A 370 -33.92 -29.01 -21.61
C ARG A 370 -35.33 -28.89 -22.22
N GLY A 371 -35.46 -28.98 -23.55
CA GLY A 371 -36.73 -28.82 -24.25
C GLY A 371 -37.27 -27.39 -24.18
N ASP A 372 -38.59 -27.24 -24.32
CA ASP A 372 -39.25 -25.94 -24.36
C ASP A 372 -39.01 -25.13 -23.07
N VAL A 373 -38.70 -23.84 -23.20
CA VAL A 373 -38.41 -22.97 -22.06
C VAL A 373 -39.61 -22.78 -21.13
N ASN A 374 -40.86 -22.88 -21.60
CA ASN A 374 -42.07 -22.79 -20.75
C ASN A 374 -42.11 -23.89 -19.68
N ASN A 375 -41.51 -25.04 -19.95
CA ASN A 375 -41.42 -26.14 -18.98
C ASN A 375 -40.42 -25.85 -17.86
N THR A 376 -39.58 -24.83 -18.03
CA THR A 376 -38.61 -24.39 -17.03
C THR A 376 -39.30 -23.40 -16.13
N GLU A 377 -39.92 -23.93 -15.07
CA GLU A 377 -40.64 -23.17 -14.05
C GLU A 377 -39.71 -22.31 -13.16
N LEU A 378 -38.78 -21.57 -13.76
CA LEU A 378 -37.83 -20.66 -13.10
C LEU A 378 -38.53 -19.70 -12.12
N PRO A 379 -39.65 -19.03 -12.50
CA PRO A 379 -40.41 -18.21 -11.57
C PRO A 379 -40.98 -19.02 -10.39
N LYS A 380 -41.64 -20.16 -10.65
CA LYS A 380 -42.24 -20.97 -9.56
C LYS A 380 -41.19 -21.56 -8.62
N ARG A 381 -39.97 -21.84 -9.09
CA ARG A 381 -38.86 -22.38 -8.28
C ARG A 381 -38.09 -21.30 -7.52
N ALA A 382 -38.19 -20.04 -7.93
CA ALA A 382 -37.65 -18.87 -7.21
C ALA A 382 -38.59 -18.34 -6.11
N THR A 383 -39.75 -18.95 -5.88
CA THR A 383 -40.75 -18.52 -4.85
C THR A 383 -40.28 -18.53 -3.39
N PHE A 384 -39.05 -18.95 -3.09
CA PHE A 384 -38.50 -18.85 -1.73
C PHE A 384 -38.26 -17.39 -1.27
N ILE A 385 -38.33 -16.43 -2.20
CA ILE A 385 -37.89 -15.03 -2.04
C ILE A 385 -38.73 -14.21 -1.05
N ARG A 386 -40.04 -14.46 -0.87
CA ARG A 386 -40.87 -13.61 0.01
C ARG A 386 -40.97 -14.03 1.47
N VAL A 387 -40.42 -15.19 1.85
CA VAL A 387 -40.41 -15.63 3.26
C VAL A 387 -39.32 -14.91 4.08
N THR A 388 -38.32 -14.29 3.42
CA THR A 388 -37.14 -13.70 4.09
C THR A 388 -36.97 -12.19 3.92
N GLN A 389 -37.77 -11.54 3.06
CA GLN A 389 -37.66 -10.10 2.71
C GLN A 389 -38.76 -9.21 3.33
N GLN A 390 -39.19 -9.46 4.57
CA GLN A 390 -39.87 -8.42 5.37
C GLN A 390 -38.80 -7.55 6.03
N THR A 391 -38.40 -6.49 5.33
CA THR A 391 -37.96 -5.16 5.82
C THR A 391 -37.46 -4.39 4.60
N ASN A 392 -38.40 -3.88 3.81
CA ASN A 392 -38.28 -2.61 3.08
C ASN A 392 -39.70 -2.05 3.13
N GLU A 393 -39.98 -1.24 4.15
CA GLU A 393 -41.22 -0.49 4.24
C GLU A 393 -41.21 0.56 3.12
N MET A 394 -41.88 0.27 2.01
CA MET A 394 -42.38 1.35 1.15
C MET A 394 -43.53 2.02 1.89
N TYR A 395 -43.32 3.27 2.30
CA TYR A 395 -44.37 4.15 2.77
C TYR A 395 -45.35 4.42 1.61
N THR A 396 -46.51 3.77 1.62
CA THR A 396 -47.61 4.17 0.74
C THR A 396 -48.33 5.39 1.35
N PRO A 397 -48.54 6.48 0.59
CA PRO A 397 -49.43 7.55 1.01
C PRO A 397 -50.86 7.02 1.20
N PHE A 398 -51.55 7.53 2.22
CA PHE A 398 -52.94 7.22 2.52
C PHE A 398 -53.85 7.77 1.41
N GLU A 399 -54.36 6.90 0.53
CA GLU A 399 -55.49 7.25 -0.33
C GLU A 399 -56.78 7.25 0.49
N VAL A 400 -57.40 8.42 0.61
CA VAL A 400 -58.75 8.57 1.17
C VAL A 400 -59.72 7.98 0.13
N PRO A 401 -60.49 6.93 0.44
CA PRO A 401 -61.46 6.40 -0.51
C PRO A 401 -62.52 7.47 -0.84
N PRO A 402 -63.09 7.47 -2.06
CA PRO A 402 -64.11 8.45 -2.45
C PRO A 402 -65.31 8.41 -1.49
N LYS A 403 -65.91 9.57 -1.22
CA LYS A 403 -67.13 9.70 -0.40
C LYS A 403 -68.27 8.86 -0.99
N GLU A 404 -68.49 7.66 -0.45
CA GLU A 404 -69.78 6.99 -0.56
C GLU A 404 -70.82 7.76 0.26
N LYS A 405 -71.97 8.06 -0.34
CA LYS A 405 -73.11 8.65 0.36
C LYS A 405 -73.75 7.55 1.22
N TYR A 406 -73.63 7.66 2.54
CA TYR A 406 -74.37 6.84 3.49
C TYR A 406 -75.66 7.58 3.88
N ASP A 407 -76.82 7.03 3.52
CA ASP A 407 -78.14 7.67 3.76
C ASP A 407 -78.73 7.37 5.17
N ASP A 408 -78.01 6.66 6.06
CA ASP A 408 -78.48 6.31 7.42
C ASP A 408 -77.60 6.92 8.55
N PRO A 409 -78.12 7.86 9.37
CA PRO A 409 -77.41 8.48 10.49
C PRO A 409 -76.89 7.49 11.55
N LEU A 410 -77.58 6.35 11.77
CA LEU A 410 -77.17 5.35 12.75
C LEU A 410 -75.95 4.54 12.29
N GLN A 411 -75.79 4.35 10.97
CA GLN A 411 -74.60 3.73 10.39
C GLN A 411 -73.38 4.64 10.55
N ILE A 412 -73.52 5.95 10.31
CA ILE A 412 -72.43 6.92 10.46
C ILE A 412 -71.85 6.91 11.88
N VAL A 413 -72.70 6.90 12.91
CA VAL A 413 -72.25 6.85 14.31
C VAL A 413 -71.56 5.53 14.66
N ARG A 414 -72.05 4.40 14.11
CA ARG A 414 -71.40 3.09 14.30
C ARG A 414 -70.03 3.03 13.62
N HIS A 415 -69.93 3.48 12.37
CA HIS A 415 -68.67 3.55 11.64
C HIS A 415 -67.68 4.52 12.29
N ALA A 416 -68.13 5.68 12.77
CA ALA A 416 -67.29 6.62 13.52
C ALA A 416 -66.76 6.02 14.83
N ARG A 417 -67.60 5.33 15.61
CA ARG A 417 -67.16 4.65 16.84
C ARG A 417 -66.20 3.50 16.54
N ALA A 418 -66.42 2.74 15.48
CA ALA A 418 -65.51 1.69 15.03
C ALA A 418 -64.15 2.27 14.59
N ALA A 419 -64.15 3.35 13.80
CA ALA A 419 -62.97 4.05 13.36
C ALA A 419 -62.17 4.64 14.53
N VAL A 420 -62.83 5.25 15.53
CA VAL A 420 -62.17 5.75 16.75
C VAL A 420 -61.55 4.61 17.56
N LYS A 421 -62.28 3.49 17.73
CA LYS A 421 -61.77 2.31 18.45
C LYS A 421 -60.56 1.70 17.73
N GLU A 422 -60.61 1.63 16.41
CA GLU A 422 -59.52 1.13 15.57
C GLU A 422 -58.31 2.08 15.59
N ALA A 423 -58.53 3.39 15.47
CA ALA A 423 -57.48 4.41 15.56
C ALA A 423 -56.77 4.38 16.92
N ASN A 424 -57.52 4.28 18.03
CA ASN A 424 -56.94 4.16 19.36
C ASN A 424 -56.15 2.86 19.54
N ALA A 425 -56.68 1.73 19.06
CA ALA A 425 -55.96 0.45 19.10
C ALA A 425 -54.68 0.49 18.23
N ARG A 426 -54.73 1.18 17.09
CA ARG A 426 -53.57 1.40 16.22
C ARG A 426 -52.51 2.29 16.88
N ALA A 427 -52.93 3.38 17.53
CA ALA A 427 -52.02 4.28 18.26
C ALA A 427 -51.30 3.56 19.41
N VAL A 428 -52.02 2.75 20.20
CA VAL A 428 -51.42 1.95 21.29
C VAL A 428 -50.44 0.91 20.73
N ARG A 429 -50.78 0.23 19.63
CA ARG A 429 -49.85 -0.72 18.98
C ARG A 429 -48.59 -0.02 18.46
N MET A 430 -48.74 1.13 17.81
CA MET A 430 -47.61 1.93 17.33
C MET A 430 -46.72 2.40 18.48
N GLN A 431 -47.30 2.94 19.56
CA GLN A 431 -46.53 3.38 20.73
C GLN A 431 -45.74 2.22 21.35
N ASN A 432 -46.36 1.06 21.55
CA ASN A 432 -45.68 -0.12 22.08
C ASN A 432 -44.53 -0.59 21.16
N GLN A 433 -44.75 -0.56 19.84
CA GLN A 433 -43.72 -0.89 18.85
C GLN A 433 -42.54 0.10 18.92
N THR A 434 -42.82 1.41 18.98
CA THR A 434 -41.78 2.44 19.12
C THR A 434 -41.01 2.29 20.43
N THR A 435 -41.69 2.03 21.55
CA THR A 435 -41.03 1.77 22.85
C THR A 435 -40.10 0.55 22.79
N GLN A 436 -40.52 -0.54 22.13
CA GLN A 436 -39.66 -1.71 21.92
C GLN A 436 -38.44 -1.38 21.04
N GLN A 437 -38.62 -0.58 19.99
CA GLN A 437 -37.52 -0.14 19.12
C GLN A 437 -36.52 0.75 19.87
N LEU A 438 -36.99 1.68 20.71
CA LEU A 438 -36.13 2.52 21.56
C LEU A 438 -35.36 1.67 22.58
N GLN A 439 -36.01 0.68 23.21
CA GLN A 439 -35.33 -0.24 24.12
C GLN A 439 -34.24 -1.07 23.44
N GLN A 440 -34.48 -1.51 22.20
CA GLN A 440 -33.48 -2.22 21.42
C GLN A 440 -32.30 -1.31 21.05
N ARG A 441 -32.59 -0.09 20.58
CA ARG A 441 -31.58 0.93 20.27
C ARG A 441 -30.70 1.26 21.48
N VAL A 442 -31.26 1.38 22.69
CA VAL A 442 -30.47 1.58 23.93
C VAL A 442 -29.49 0.41 24.16
N LYS A 443 -29.90 -0.83 23.91
CA LYS A 443 -29.00 -2.00 24.05
C LYS A 443 -27.87 -1.94 23.04
N ASP A 444 -28.19 -1.60 21.79
CA ASP A 444 -27.22 -1.52 20.71
C ASP A 444 -26.21 -0.39 20.97
N LEU A 445 -26.68 0.79 21.41
CA LEU A 445 -25.81 1.92 21.79
C LEU A 445 -24.88 1.57 22.96
N LYS A 446 -25.38 0.85 23.98
CA LYS A 446 -24.56 0.39 25.11
C LYS A 446 -23.47 -0.58 24.66
N TYR A 447 -23.80 -1.51 23.76
CA TYR A 447 -22.82 -2.44 23.20
C TYR A 447 -21.70 -1.69 22.47
N TRP A 448 -22.05 -0.79 21.56
CA TRP A 448 -21.07 0.00 20.81
C TRP A 448 -20.26 0.97 21.69
N SER A 449 -20.88 1.56 22.71
CA SER A 449 -20.20 2.41 23.69
C SER A 449 -19.11 1.63 24.43
N ASN A 450 -19.37 0.39 24.83
CA ASN A 450 -18.39 -0.45 25.52
C ASN A 450 -17.25 -0.89 24.59
N GLU A 451 -17.54 -1.13 23.31
CA GLU A 451 -16.52 -1.53 22.34
C GLU A 451 -15.57 -0.36 22.01
N ILE A 452 -16.10 0.86 21.89
CA ILE A 452 -15.30 2.08 21.74
C ILE A 452 -14.40 2.32 22.96
N ASP A 453 -14.92 2.11 24.17
CA ASP A 453 -14.16 2.29 25.40
C ASP A 453 -12.98 1.30 25.51
N ARG A 454 -13.20 0.03 25.11
CA ARG A 454 -12.13 -0.98 25.02
C ARG A 454 -11.06 -0.57 24.02
N GLU A 455 -11.44 -0.17 22.81
CA GLU A 455 -10.49 0.24 21.77
C GLU A 455 -9.72 1.52 22.14
N LEU A 456 -10.35 2.45 22.87
CA LEU A 456 -9.66 3.63 23.42
C LEU A 456 -8.57 3.27 24.43
N GLN A 457 -8.75 2.17 25.17
CA GLN A 457 -7.76 1.65 26.10
C GLN A 457 -6.63 0.94 25.35
N ASP A 458 -6.93 0.07 24.39
CA ASP A 458 -5.93 -0.62 23.57
C ASP A 458 -5.06 0.38 22.78
N MET A 459 -5.68 1.41 22.20
CA MET A 459 -4.96 2.49 21.50
C MET A 459 -4.11 3.35 22.44
N LYS A 460 -4.48 3.46 23.72
CA LYS A 460 -3.66 4.17 24.72
C LYS A 460 -2.35 3.42 24.95
N ASP A 461 -2.45 2.13 25.25
CA ASP A 461 -1.30 1.28 25.56
C ASP A 461 -0.35 1.20 24.34
N GLU A 462 -0.89 1.09 23.14
CA GLU A 462 -0.12 1.13 21.88
C GLU A 462 0.61 2.47 21.65
N ASN A 463 -0.03 3.61 21.96
CA ASN A 463 0.61 4.91 21.85
C ASN A 463 1.76 5.08 22.86
N GLU A 464 1.61 4.56 24.08
CA GLU A 464 2.67 4.58 25.09
C GLU A 464 3.90 3.79 24.60
N ASP A 465 3.69 2.63 23.98
CA ASP A 465 4.75 1.83 23.37
C ASP A 465 5.42 2.52 22.18
N LEU A 466 4.65 3.15 21.29
CA LEU A 466 5.18 3.92 20.16
C LEU A 466 6.02 5.12 20.62
N VAL A 467 5.56 5.86 21.64
CA VAL A 467 6.33 6.97 22.22
C VAL A 467 7.64 6.47 22.83
N ARG A 468 7.61 5.34 23.54
CA ARG A 468 8.81 4.70 24.08
C ARG A 468 9.80 4.34 22.97
N CYS A 469 9.32 3.77 21.86
CA CYS A 469 10.13 3.45 20.69
C CYS A 469 10.73 4.72 20.03
N TYR A 470 9.93 5.77 19.86
CA TYR A 470 10.37 7.04 19.28
C TYR A 470 11.50 7.69 20.09
N ARG A 471 11.37 7.72 21.42
CA ARG A 471 12.43 8.24 22.31
C ARG A 471 13.73 7.45 22.18
N ARG A 472 13.65 6.11 22.12
CA ARG A 472 14.83 5.26 21.95
C ARG A 472 15.51 5.50 20.60
N LEU A 473 14.73 5.66 19.54
CA LEU A 473 15.24 5.95 18.21
C LEU A 473 15.98 7.29 18.16
N GLY A 474 15.46 8.32 18.84
CA GLY A 474 16.13 9.62 18.99
C GLY A 474 17.51 9.49 19.65
N LEU A 475 17.61 8.71 20.73
CA LEU A 475 18.88 8.43 21.39
C LEU A 475 19.86 7.70 20.46
N CYS A 476 19.39 6.70 19.69
CA CYS A 476 20.21 6.00 18.70
C CYS A 476 20.78 6.97 17.65
N ILE A 477 19.96 7.87 17.11
CA ILE A 477 20.40 8.88 16.12
C ILE A 477 21.48 9.81 16.71
N GLU A 478 21.36 10.21 17.97
CA GLU A 478 22.39 11.02 18.63
C GLU A 478 23.73 10.25 18.72
N ILE A 479 23.66 8.97 19.06
CA ILE A 479 24.83 8.10 19.23
C ILE A 479 25.48 7.79 17.88
N THR A 480 24.72 7.46 16.83
CA THR A 480 25.28 7.30 15.49
C THR A 480 25.87 8.61 14.96
N GLY A 481 25.31 9.76 15.34
CA GLY A 481 25.91 11.07 15.09
C GLY A 481 27.28 11.26 15.75
N LYS A 482 27.48 10.73 16.98
CA LYS A 482 28.81 10.71 17.62
C LYS A 482 29.78 9.80 16.87
N ALA A 483 29.33 8.62 16.45
CA ALA A 483 30.12 7.69 15.63
C ALA A 483 30.56 8.33 14.30
N ALA A 484 29.66 9.03 13.61
CA ALA A 484 29.95 9.73 12.35
C ALA A 484 31.05 10.80 12.53
N ARG A 485 30.97 11.62 13.59
CA ARG A 485 31.99 12.64 13.91
C ARG A 485 33.34 12.02 14.23
N CYS A 486 33.35 10.90 14.95
CA CYS A 486 34.57 10.14 15.22
C CYS A 486 35.22 9.64 13.93
N ASN A 487 34.44 9.04 13.03
CA ASN A 487 34.91 8.56 11.73
C ASN A 487 35.44 9.70 10.84
N GLU A 488 34.75 10.83 10.79
CA GLU A 488 35.19 12.02 10.04
C GLU A 488 36.52 12.59 10.58
N SER A 489 36.66 12.62 11.90
CA SER A 489 37.92 13.01 12.57
C SER A 489 39.05 12.04 12.24
N CYS A 490 38.77 10.73 12.17
CA CYS A 490 39.74 9.71 11.74
C CYS A 490 40.24 9.98 10.32
N PHE A 491 39.34 10.23 9.37
CA PHE A 491 39.71 10.58 7.99
C PHE A 491 40.53 11.86 7.91
N ALA A 492 40.14 12.91 8.65
CA ALA A 492 40.82 14.20 8.61
C ALA A 492 42.28 14.11 9.06
N VAL A 493 42.57 13.29 10.07
CA VAL A 493 43.95 13.05 10.53
C VAL A 493 44.70 12.17 9.54
N ARG A 494 44.10 11.09 9.04
CA ARG A 494 44.77 10.14 8.15
C ARG A 494 45.12 10.72 6.77
N ARG A 495 44.38 11.72 6.29
CA ARG A 495 44.76 12.52 5.10
C ARG A 495 46.12 13.21 5.23
N LYS A 496 46.64 13.37 6.44
CA LYS A 496 47.97 13.94 6.69
C LYS A 496 49.10 12.90 6.60
N LYS A 497 48.79 11.60 6.45
CA LYS A 497 49.81 10.57 6.28
C LYS A 497 50.52 10.76 4.95
N VAL A 498 51.84 10.64 4.98
CA VAL A 498 52.67 10.69 3.77
C VAL A 498 52.76 9.29 3.20
N GLN A 499 52.29 9.10 1.97
CA GLN A 499 52.40 7.83 1.27
C GLN A 499 53.83 7.59 0.79
N ILE A 500 54.33 6.36 0.97
CA ILE A 500 55.64 5.95 0.46
C ILE A 500 55.41 4.87 -0.61
N GLY A 501 55.50 5.28 -1.88
CA GLY A 501 55.39 4.39 -3.04
C GLY A 501 53.97 4.16 -3.57
N ASP A 502 53.85 3.35 -4.62
CA ASP A 502 52.61 3.00 -5.33
C ASP A 502 51.84 1.88 -4.59
N VAL A 503 51.76 1.98 -3.27
CA VAL A 503 51.09 1.00 -2.43
C VAL A 503 49.60 1.31 -2.49
N GLY A 504 48.83 0.41 -3.12
CA GLY A 504 47.38 0.52 -3.24
C GLY A 504 46.71 0.91 -1.92
N SER A 505 45.64 1.69 -2.03
CA SER A 505 44.71 2.13 -0.98
C SER A 505 44.91 1.44 0.39
N ASP A 506 45.30 2.22 1.41
CA ASP A 506 45.46 1.76 2.79
C ASP A 506 44.19 1.02 3.26
N ARG A 507 44.34 -0.21 3.75
CA ARG A 507 43.22 -1.06 4.21
C ARG A 507 42.43 -0.40 5.34
N VAL A 508 43.09 0.39 6.20
CA VAL A 508 42.41 1.13 7.27
C VAL A 508 41.51 2.22 6.67
N ASP A 509 41.93 2.88 5.58
CA ASP A 509 41.11 3.88 4.88
C ASP A 509 39.89 3.24 4.22
N GLN A 510 40.03 2.04 3.66
CA GLN A 510 38.92 1.28 3.06
C GLN A 510 37.86 0.93 4.10
N GLU A 511 38.26 0.36 5.24
CA GLU A 511 37.31 0.00 6.30
C GLU A 511 36.69 1.23 6.97
N LEU A 512 37.46 2.33 7.16
CA LEU A 512 36.89 3.60 7.62
C LEU A 512 35.81 4.11 6.66
N HIS A 513 35.98 3.90 5.34
CA HIS A 513 34.98 4.30 4.35
C HIS A 513 33.71 3.47 4.46
N LYS A 514 33.84 2.15 4.63
CA LYS A 514 32.70 1.26 4.89
C LYS A 514 31.98 1.62 6.19
N GLU A 515 32.70 1.90 7.28
CA GLU A 515 32.10 2.35 8.55
C GLU A 515 31.33 3.67 8.34
N LYS A 516 31.85 4.60 7.53
CA LYS A 516 31.16 5.85 7.19
C LYS A 516 29.86 5.61 6.44
N GLU A 517 29.90 4.79 5.38
CA GLU A 517 28.72 4.44 4.60
C GLU A 517 27.66 3.78 5.48
N MET A 518 28.06 2.77 6.27
CA MET A 518 27.17 2.08 7.21
C MET A 518 26.54 3.01 8.24
N VAL A 519 27.32 3.89 8.88
CA VAL A 519 26.82 4.86 9.87
C VAL A 519 25.83 5.82 9.22
N THR A 520 26.12 6.27 8.01
CA THR A 520 25.27 7.20 7.26
C THR A 520 23.95 6.55 6.87
N ASP A 521 24.00 5.35 6.31
CA ASP A 521 22.82 4.58 5.91
C ASP A 521 21.96 4.19 7.12
N SER A 522 22.58 3.74 8.20
CA SER A 522 21.88 3.41 9.45
C SER A 522 21.17 4.64 10.02
N THR A 523 21.84 5.79 10.04
CA THR A 523 21.26 7.05 10.52
C THR A 523 20.09 7.50 9.64
N LYS A 524 20.20 7.33 8.31
CA LYS A 524 19.12 7.63 7.37
C LYS A 524 17.90 6.74 7.61
N GLN A 525 18.10 5.43 7.72
CA GLN A 525 17.03 4.47 8.03
C GLN A 525 16.35 4.80 9.36
N MET A 526 17.12 5.12 10.40
CA MET A 526 16.56 5.52 11.69
C MET A 526 15.71 6.79 11.59
N LYS A 527 16.13 7.81 10.82
CA LYS A 527 15.34 9.03 10.61
C LYS A 527 14.04 8.77 9.85
N GLU A 528 14.08 7.98 8.79
CA GLU A 528 12.90 7.58 8.01
C GLU A 528 11.88 6.84 8.89
N LEU A 529 12.36 5.95 9.76
CA LEU A 529 11.53 5.26 10.75
C LEU A 529 10.93 6.21 11.79
N GLY A 530 11.70 7.20 12.25
CA GLY A 530 11.21 8.23 13.16
C GLY A 530 10.02 8.98 12.59
N ALA A 531 10.12 9.39 11.32
CA ALA A 531 9.03 10.08 10.62
C ALA A 531 7.77 9.20 10.48
N ILE A 532 7.93 7.89 10.29
CA ILE A 532 6.80 6.94 10.23
C ILE A 532 6.11 6.86 11.59
N ILE A 533 6.87 6.73 12.68
CA ILE A 533 6.32 6.64 14.04
C ILE A 533 5.61 7.95 14.42
N GLU A 534 6.21 9.10 14.11
CA GLU A 534 5.64 10.42 14.38
C GLU A 534 4.30 10.62 13.68
N ARG A 535 4.21 10.32 12.38
CA ARG A 535 2.95 10.37 11.62
C ARG A 535 1.91 9.40 12.16
N GLN A 536 2.32 8.23 12.64
CA GLN A 536 1.40 7.26 13.25
C GLN A 536 0.85 7.78 14.58
N LEU A 537 1.67 8.42 15.42
CA LEU A 537 1.24 9.05 16.67
C LEU A 537 0.24 10.18 16.41
N GLU A 538 0.47 11.02 15.40
CA GLU A 538 -0.49 12.07 15.00
C GLU A 538 -1.84 11.48 14.56
N THR A 539 -1.80 10.43 13.75
CA THR A 539 -3.00 9.72 13.28
C THR A 539 -3.77 9.11 14.45
N ASN A 540 -3.08 8.38 15.32
CA ASN A 540 -3.68 7.79 16.52
C ASN A 540 -4.30 8.84 17.44
N GLN A 541 -3.68 10.01 17.60
CA GLN A 541 -4.25 11.12 18.38
C GLN A 541 -5.52 11.70 17.75
N ALA A 542 -5.55 11.85 16.43
CA ALA A 542 -6.73 12.33 15.71
C ALA A 542 -7.89 11.34 15.82
N THR A 543 -7.63 10.05 15.62
CA THR A 543 -8.60 8.96 15.80
C THR A 543 -9.10 8.93 17.24
N ARG A 544 -8.21 8.93 18.24
CA ARG A 544 -8.60 8.97 19.66
C ARG A 544 -9.56 10.12 19.98
N LYS A 545 -9.29 11.34 19.48
CA LYS A 545 -10.16 12.51 19.70
C LYS A 545 -11.56 12.31 19.13
N ALA A 546 -11.67 11.77 17.92
CA ALA A 546 -12.99 11.57 17.33
C ALA A 546 -13.75 10.40 17.99
N MET A 547 -13.04 9.41 18.54
CA MET A 547 -13.61 8.25 19.26
C MET A 547 -14.22 8.69 20.60
N ILE A 548 -13.52 9.57 21.31
CA ILE A 548 -14.02 10.20 22.55
C ILE A 548 -15.29 11.01 22.27
N ARG A 549 -15.33 11.74 21.14
CA ARG A 549 -16.54 12.49 20.75
C ARG A 549 -17.73 11.57 20.50
N ASP A 550 -17.56 10.50 19.73
CA ASP A 550 -18.64 9.55 19.45
C ASP A 550 -19.07 8.79 20.72
N LEU A 551 -18.14 8.40 21.59
CA LEU A 551 -18.46 7.85 22.91
C LEU A 551 -19.36 8.78 23.73
N THR A 552 -19.03 10.07 23.75
CA THR A 552 -19.81 11.11 24.45
C THR A 552 -21.22 11.22 23.87
N LEU A 553 -21.34 11.30 22.54
CA LEU A 553 -22.63 11.38 21.84
C LEU A 553 -23.49 10.13 22.09
N LYS A 554 -22.88 8.94 22.13
CA LYS A 554 -23.59 7.69 22.45
C LYS A 554 -24.09 7.68 23.89
N GLN A 555 -23.29 8.14 24.85
CA GLN A 555 -23.71 8.24 26.25
C GLN A 555 -24.89 9.21 26.41
N GLU A 556 -24.87 10.35 25.71
CA GLU A 556 -25.99 11.30 25.66
C GLU A 556 -27.24 10.68 25.01
N ALA A 557 -27.08 9.99 23.88
CA ALA A 557 -28.16 9.30 23.18
C ALA A 557 -28.80 8.20 24.05
N ILE A 558 -27.99 7.42 24.77
CA ILE A 558 -28.47 6.42 25.75
C ILE A 558 -29.32 7.09 26.82
N SER A 559 -28.89 8.25 27.35
CA SER A 559 -29.65 9.01 28.35
C SER A 559 -30.99 9.52 27.79
N LEU A 560 -30.99 10.07 26.58
CA LEU A 560 -32.20 10.54 25.87
C LEU A 560 -33.19 9.41 25.56
N ASP A 561 -32.71 8.29 25.05
CA ASP A 561 -33.55 7.15 24.67
C ASP A 561 -34.13 6.45 25.91
N ASN A 562 -33.37 6.34 27.01
CA ASN A 562 -33.91 5.82 28.29
C ASN A 562 -35.01 6.73 28.86
N ARG A 563 -34.84 8.06 28.79
CA ARG A 563 -35.91 9.01 29.15
C ARG A 563 -37.13 8.84 28.24
N SER A 564 -36.92 8.59 26.95
CA SER A 564 -38.02 8.38 26.00
C SER A 564 -38.78 7.07 26.23
N VAL A 565 -38.08 6.00 26.60
CA VAL A 565 -38.69 4.70 26.98
C VAL A 565 -39.57 4.81 28.22
N THR A 566 -39.22 5.70 29.16
CA THR A 566 -39.96 5.88 30.42
C THR A 566 -41.18 6.79 30.30
N MET A 567 -41.34 7.50 29.17
CA MET A 567 -42.54 8.31 28.89
C MET A 567 -43.74 7.40 28.52
N GLY A 568 -44.69 7.24 29.44
CA GLY A 568 -45.95 6.51 29.22
C GLY A 568 -47.12 7.40 28.80
N SER A 569 -48.19 6.80 28.29
CA SER A 569 -49.42 7.50 27.83
C SER A 569 -50.16 8.28 28.94
N GLU A 570 -49.92 7.96 30.22
CA GLU A 570 -50.51 8.67 31.35
C GLU A 570 -49.77 9.95 31.77
N ALA A 571 -48.53 10.16 31.28
CA ALA A 571 -47.73 11.33 31.64
C ALA A 571 -48.29 12.66 31.08
N VAL A 572 -49.25 12.59 30.14
CA VAL A 572 -49.84 13.76 29.46
C VAL A 572 -51.34 13.89 29.75
N LYS A 573 -51.80 13.52 30.95
CA LYS A 573 -53.20 13.81 31.35
C LYS A 573 -53.47 15.30 31.61
N ASN A 574 -52.43 16.13 31.77
CA ASN A 574 -52.59 17.54 32.18
C ASN A 574 -52.04 18.62 31.22
N SER A 575 -51.64 18.30 29.98
CA SER A 575 -51.08 19.34 29.10
C SER A 575 -51.40 19.15 27.63
N LEU A 576 -52.70 19.14 27.29
CA LEU A 576 -53.17 19.27 25.90
C LEU A 576 -53.57 20.71 25.53
N ARG A 577 -53.21 21.70 26.36
CA ARG A 577 -53.39 23.13 26.05
C ARG A 577 -52.20 23.93 26.56
N THR A 578 -51.58 24.74 25.70
CA THR A 578 -50.94 25.98 26.15
C THR A 578 -52.05 26.95 26.61
N PRO A 579 -51.78 27.89 27.53
CA PRO A 579 -52.78 28.85 28.02
C PRO A 579 -53.52 29.62 26.91
N ASP A 580 -52.92 29.73 25.72
CA ASP A 580 -53.38 30.60 24.63
C ASP A 580 -53.97 29.85 23.40
N GLY A 581 -54.09 28.51 23.43
CA GLY A 581 -54.91 27.78 22.44
C GLY A 581 -54.31 27.54 21.05
N ASP A 582 -53.00 27.75 20.85
CA ASP A 582 -52.32 27.49 19.57
C ASP A 582 -51.86 26.04 19.38
N ARG A 583 -51.69 25.65 18.10
CA ARG A 583 -51.27 24.31 17.62
C ARG A 583 -49.91 23.90 18.21
N LEU A 584 -49.78 22.62 18.57
CA LEU A 584 -48.51 21.96 18.93
C LEU A 584 -47.41 22.30 17.91
N GLU A 585 -46.34 22.96 18.35
CA GLU A 585 -45.15 23.19 17.54
C GLU A 585 -44.43 21.86 17.30
N TYR A 586 -44.39 21.44 16.03
CA TYR A 586 -43.60 20.30 15.58
C TYR A 586 -42.14 20.74 15.41
N ARG A 587 -41.22 20.12 16.16
CA ARG A 587 -39.78 20.25 15.90
C ARG A 587 -39.35 19.11 14.99
N ASP A 588 -38.63 19.44 13.92
CA ASP A 588 -38.01 18.44 13.04
C ASP A 588 -37.05 17.56 13.85
N GLY A 589 -37.11 16.24 13.63
CA GLY A 589 -36.17 15.29 14.22
C GLY A 589 -34.76 15.49 13.67
N ALA A 590 -33.74 15.21 14.48
CA ALA A 590 -32.36 15.23 14.01
C ALA A 590 -32.16 14.25 12.84
N PRO A 591 -31.36 14.60 11.82
CA PRO A 591 -31.09 13.73 10.68
C PRO A 591 -30.43 12.42 11.14
N LEU A 592 -30.78 11.31 10.49
CA LEU A 592 -30.20 9.98 10.74
C LEU A 592 -28.71 10.00 10.35
N GLN A 593 -27.80 9.94 11.33
CA GLN A 593 -26.37 9.68 11.07
C GLN A 593 -26.19 8.26 10.53
N ARG A 594 -25.36 8.11 9.48
CA ARG A 594 -25.19 6.85 8.74
C ARG A 594 -24.34 5.85 9.53
N MET A 595 -24.72 4.57 9.46
CA MET A 595 -23.93 3.45 9.97
C MET A 595 -22.54 3.31 9.30
N SER A 596 -22.34 3.89 8.11
CA SER A 596 -21.08 3.87 7.37
C SER A 596 -19.91 4.48 8.16
N GLU A 597 -20.22 5.43 9.05
CA GLU A 597 -19.24 6.05 9.92
C GLU A 597 -18.73 5.09 11.02
N TYR A 598 -19.30 3.90 11.24
CA TYR A 598 -18.78 2.93 12.24
C TYR A 598 -17.81 1.91 11.66
N GLN A 599 -17.98 1.57 10.39
CA GLN A 599 -17.12 0.60 9.68
C GLN A 599 -15.73 1.18 9.44
N GLU A 600 -15.68 2.47 9.09
CA GLU A 600 -14.45 3.25 8.93
C GLU A 600 -13.61 3.27 10.22
N TRP A 601 -14.24 3.21 11.40
CA TRP A 601 -13.53 3.20 12.68
C TRP A 601 -12.87 1.87 13.00
N ILE A 602 -13.59 0.77 12.81
CA ILE A 602 -13.05 -0.58 13.04
C ILE A 602 -11.90 -0.85 12.07
N GLU A 603 -12.05 -0.42 10.82
CA GLU A 603 -10.99 -0.51 9.81
C GLU A 603 -9.78 0.38 10.16
N ASN A 604 -10.01 1.63 10.60
CA ASN A 604 -8.94 2.52 11.03
C ASN A 604 -8.18 1.98 12.25
N THR A 605 -8.85 1.34 13.21
CA THR A 605 -8.19 0.77 14.38
C THR A 605 -7.41 -0.51 14.06
N ALA A 606 -7.96 -1.40 13.25
CA ALA A 606 -7.26 -2.59 12.76
C ALA A 606 -6.02 -2.22 11.90
N ASN A 607 -6.14 -1.15 11.10
CA ASN A 607 -5.02 -0.58 10.36
C ASN A 607 -3.96 -0.02 11.32
N ASN A 608 -4.35 0.78 12.32
CA ASN A 608 -3.44 1.33 13.33
C ASN A 608 -2.70 0.24 14.13
N LEU A 609 -3.36 -0.86 14.49
CA LEU A 609 -2.75 -2.04 15.12
C LEU A 609 -1.75 -2.75 14.20
N ASN A 610 -2.03 -2.83 12.90
CA ASN A 610 -1.11 -3.41 11.91
C ASN A 610 0.10 -2.51 11.65
N TYR A 611 -0.07 -1.19 11.62
CA TYR A 611 1.06 -0.25 11.61
C TYR A 611 1.87 -0.33 12.90
N SER A 612 1.17 -0.52 14.03
CA SER A 612 1.68 -0.97 15.34
C SER A 612 2.70 -2.11 15.21
N ALA A 613 2.19 -3.23 14.70
CA ALA A 613 2.94 -4.46 14.51
C ALA A 613 4.15 -4.28 13.58
N LYS A 614 4.05 -3.43 12.53
CA LYS A 614 5.17 -3.09 11.65
C LYS A 614 6.25 -2.29 12.38
N ALA A 615 5.89 -1.34 13.23
CA ALA A 615 6.84 -0.58 14.05
C ALA A 615 7.58 -1.51 15.04
N ARG A 616 6.86 -2.46 15.66
CA ARG A 616 7.47 -3.47 16.56
C ARG A 616 8.43 -4.41 15.83
N LYS A 617 8.09 -4.86 14.62
CA LYS A 617 8.98 -5.71 13.80
C LYS A 617 10.27 -4.96 13.40
N MET A 618 10.25 -3.64 13.39
CA MET A 618 11.42 -2.83 13.07
C MET A 618 12.45 -2.77 14.21
N LEU A 619 12.03 -3.03 15.45
CA LEU A 619 12.92 -3.06 16.61
C LEU A 619 13.97 -4.18 16.51
N SER A 620 13.69 -5.25 15.76
CA SER A 620 14.69 -6.28 15.44
C SER A 620 15.72 -5.79 14.41
N VAL A 621 15.29 -5.02 13.41
CA VAL A 621 16.18 -4.44 12.38
C VAL A 621 17.20 -3.49 13.02
N LEU A 622 16.78 -2.68 13.99
CA LEU A 622 17.69 -1.77 14.71
C LEU A 622 18.75 -2.50 15.53
N ARG A 623 18.43 -3.67 16.10
CA ARG A 623 19.42 -4.52 16.79
C ARG A 623 20.45 -5.09 15.83
N GLU A 624 20.01 -5.52 14.65
CA GLU A 624 20.90 -6.03 13.61
C GLU A 624 21.86 -4.93 13.12
N LEU A 625 21.36 -3.70 12.91
CA LEU A 625 22.20 -2.55 12.54
C LEU A 625 23.24 -2.23 13.61
N ALA A 626 22.85 -2.20 14.89
CA ALA A 626 23.79 -1.95 15.99
C ALA A 626 24.90 -3.01 16.06
N GLN A 627 24.54 -4.29 15.82
CA GLN A 627 25.52 -5.38 15.78
C GLN A 627 26.48 -5.25 14.58
N GLN A 628 25.98 -4.85 13.41
CA GLN A 628 26.81 -4.61 12.23
C GLN A 628 27.81 -3.46 12.47
N MET A 629 27.36 -2.34 13.03
CA MET A 629 28.23 -1.20 13.37
C MET A 629 29.35 -1.60 14.32
N ARG A 630 29.07 -2.49 15.28
CA ARG A 630 30.09 -3.02 16.18
C ARG A 630 31.13 -3.86 15.43
N ASN A 631 30.69 -4.75 14.56
CA ASN A 631 31.58 -5.65 13.85
C ASN A 631 32.59 -4.85 13.00
N GLU A 632 32.15 -3.77 12.35
CA GLU A 632 33.05 -2.89 11.60
C GLU A 632 34.01 -2.11 12.51
N ALA A 633 33.53 -1.59 13.64
CA ALA A 633 34.39 -0.90 14.60
C ALA A 633 35.53 -1.82 15.10
N ILE A 634 35.23 -3.10 15.37
CA ILE A 634 36.22 -4.10 15.77
C ILE A 634 37.20 -4.40 14.62
N ALA A 635 36.71 -4.50 13.38
CA ALA A 635 37.55 -4.74 12.21
C ALA A 635 38.58 -3.61 12.02
N ILE A 636 38.16 -2.35 12.16
CA ILE A 636 39.04 -1.17 12.09
C ILE A 636 40.08 -1.20 13.21
N GLU A 637 39.69 -1.51 14.45
CA GLU A 637 40.63 -1.59 15.57
C GLU A 637 41.69 -2.68 15.36
N SER A 638 41.30 -3.83 14.79
CA SER A 638 42.24 -4.89 14.44
C SER A 638 43.24 -4.44 13.38
N LEU A 639 42.75 -3.82 12.30
CA LEU A 639 43.61 -3.33 11.22
C LEU A 639 44.52 -2.19 11.66
N LEU A 640 44.06 -1.33 12.58
CA LEU A 640 44.89 -0.28 13.14
C LEU A 640 46.04 -0.86 13.96
N LYS A 641 45.79 -1.89 14.76
CA LYS A 641 46.85 -2.61 15.50
C LYS A 641 47.87 -3.23 14.53
N ASP A 642 47.41 -3.83 13.44
CA ASP A 642 48.28 -4.39 12.40
C ASP A 642 49.11 -3.29 11.72
N SER A 643 48.50 -2.16 11.36
CA SER A 643 49.20 -0.99 10.78
C SER A 643 50.30 -0.49 11.72
N ILE A 644 49.98 -0.26 12.99
CA ILE A 644 50.94 0.20 14.01
C ILE A 644 52.11 -0.79 14.12
N ARG A 645 51.83 -2.10 14.16
CA ARG A 645 52.88 -3.13 14.20
C ARG A 645 53.80 -3.01 12.99
N THR A 646 53.25 -2.94 11.78
CA THR A 646 54.03 -2.83 10.54
C THR A 646 54.89 -1.57 10.49
N TRP A 647 54.34 -0.41 10.87
CA TRP A 647 55.12 0.83 10.96
C TRP A 647 56.23 0.75 12.01
N THR A 648 55.96 0.11 13.15
CA THR A 648 56.96 -0.10 14.23
C THR A 648 58.12 -0.97 13.74
N GLU A 649 57.82 -2.10 13.10
CA GLU A 649 58.84 -3.00 12.52
C GLU A 649 59.68 -2.29 11.45
N TRP A 650 59.04 -1.45 10.62
CA TRP A 650 59.75 -0.72 9.59
C TRP A 650 60.63 0.40 10.16
N ARG A 651 60.16 1.12 11.18
CA ARG A 651 60.96 2.09 11.94
C ARG A 651 62.21 1.42 12.51
N ASP A 652 62.06 0.30 13.20
CA ASP A 652 63.17 -0.40 13.85
C ASP A 652 64.21 -0.87 12.81
N THR A 653 63.74 -1.34 11.66
CA THR A 653 64.61 -1.71 10.54
C THR A 653 65.37 -0.52 9.97
N LEU A 654 64.69 0.60 9.71
CA LEU A 654 65.32 1.83 9.20
C LEU A 654 66.31 2.43 10.20
N GLN A 655 65.97 2.41 11.49
CA GLN A 655 66.83 2.90 12.56
C GLN A 655 68.09 2.04 12.68
N ALA A 656 67.98 0.71 12.56
CA ALA A 656 69.13 -0.18 12.51
C ALA A 656 70.02 0.08 11.26
N GLN A 657 69.41 0.34 10.09
CA GLN A 657 70.15 0.67 8.88
C GLN A 657 70.89 2.02 9.00
N VAL A 658 70.27 3.05 9.56
CA VAL A 658 70.91 4.34 9.85
C VAL A 658 72.10 4.17 10.79
N ALA A 659 71.91 3.44 11.90
CA ALA A 659 72.99 3.15 12.85
C ALA A 659 74.14 2.35 12.22
N GLY A 660 73.82 1.43 11.31
CA GLY A 660 74.80 0.70 10.50
C GLY A 660 75.61 1.64 9.61
N LYS A 661 74.96 2.57 8.90
CA LYS A 661 75.63 3.58 8.07
C LYS A 661 76.48 4.54 8.90
N ASP A 662 76.03 4.95 10.07
CA ASP A 662 76.84 5.77 11.00
C ASP A 662 78.12 5.03 11.44
N LYS A 663 78.05 3.70 11.63
CA LYS A 663 79.24 2.88 11.92
C LYS A 663 80.19 2.80 10.72
N GLU A 664 79.68 2.57 9.51
CA GLU A 664 80.47 2.59 8.27
C GLU A 664 81.15 3.94 8.07
N MET A 665 80.45 5.05 8.32
CA MET A 665 80.99 6.40 8.25
C MET A 665 82.13 6.63 9.25
N ARG A 666 81.98 6.20 10.51
CA ARG A 666 83.06 6.27 11.52
C ARG A 666 84.31 5.51 11.10
N SER A 667 84.14 4.32 10.51
CA SER A 667 85.27 3.56 9.96
C SER A 667 85.93 4.27 8.78
N ALA A 668 85.15 4.91 7.91
CA ALA A 668 85.68 5.70 6.78
C ALA A 668 86.43 6.96 7.26
N ASP A 669 85.92 7.65 8.28
CA ASP A 669 86.60 8.81 8.89
C ASP A 669 87.92 8.39 9.55
N ALA A 670 87.95 7.27 10.28
CA ALA A 670 89.19 6.72 10.85
C ALA A 670 90.23 6.37 9.77
N ALA A 671 89.81 5.77 8.65
CA ALA A 671 90.70 5.48 7.53
C ALA A 671 91.24 6.76 6.86
N ILE A 672 90.39 7.78 6.71
CA ILE A 672 90.80 9.11 6.21
C ILE A 672 91.87 9.71 7.13
N ASP A 673 91.67 9.66 8.44
CA ASP A 673 92.62 10.18 9.43
C ASP A 673 93.97 9.43 9.40
N GLU A 674 93.94 8.10 9.30
CA GLU A 674 95.14 7.26 9.19
C GLU A 674 95.95 7.53 7.92
N ILE A 675 95.28 7.65 6.77
CA ILE A 675 95.92 7.99 5.48
C ILE A 675 96.49 9.42 5.55
N THR A 676 95.75 10.37 6.13
CA THR A 676 96.18 11.76 6.29
C THR A 676 97.41 11.88 7.20
N PHE A 677 97.43 11.13 8.32
CA PHE A 677 98.58 11.04 9.20
C PHE A 677 99.80 10.44 8.49
N SER A 678 99.60 9.37 7.72
CA SER A 678 100.66 8.72 6.94
C SER A 678 101.27 9.65 5.87
N LEU A 679 100.44 10.45 5.20
CA LEU A 679 100.89 11.52 4.28
C LEU A 679 101.76 12.55 5.02
N LYS A 680 101.33 13.00 6.20
CA LYS A 680 102.08 13.97 7.03
C LYS A 680 103.44 13.42 7.46
N GLN A 681 103.50 12.15 7.89
CA GLN A 681 104.76 11.49 8.30
C GLN A 681 105.76 11.36 7.15
N LYS A 682 105.30 11.17 5.91
CA LYS A 682 106.16 11.06 4.72
C LYS A 682 106.65 12.40 4.17
N GLY A 683 106.03 13.51 4.56
CA GLY A 683 106.43 14.87 4.15
C GLY A 683 107.84 15.25 4.59
N GLY A 684 108.21 14.94 5.84
CA GLY A 684 109.56 15.21 6.38
C GLY A 684 110.68 14.47 5.62
N PRO A 685 110.61 13.13 5.50
CA PRO A 685 111.54 12.35 4.69
C PRO A 685 111.64 12.81 3.23
N LEU A 686 110.51 13.15 2.58
CA LEU A 686 110.52 13.70 1.22
C LEU A 686 111.29 15.02 1.16
N GLN A 687 111.05 15.94 2.10
CA GLN A 687 111.72 17.23 2.14
C GLN A 687 113.23 17.08 2.37
N VAL A 688 113.65 16.14 3.22
CA VAL A 688 115.07 15.81 3.40
C VAL A 688 115.66 15.25 2.10
N ALA A 689 114.98 14.32 1.43
CA ALA A 689 115.46 13.74 0.17
C ALA A 689 115.54 14.79 -0.96
N LEU A 690 114.57 15.70 -1.07
CA LEU A 690 114.58 16.83 -2.00
C LEU A 690 115.72 17.81 -1.68
N ASN A 691 115.91 18.17 -0.42
CA ASN A 691 117.01 19.04 0.00
C ASN A 691 118.37 18.40 -0.30
N ARG A 692 118.53 17.09 -0.01
CA ARG A 692 119.74 16.31 -0.36
C ARG A 692 119.98 16.31 -1.88
N GLN A 693 118.92 16.18 -2.69
CA GLN A 693 119.03 16.19 -4.15
C GLN A 693 119.43 17.57 -4.67
N SER A 694 118.83 18.64 -4.14
CA SER A 694 119.16 20.02 -4.50
C SER A 694 120.61 20.36 -4.15
N GLN A 695 121.10 19.95 -2.97
CA GLN A 695 122.48 20.17 -2.56
C GLN A 695 123.48 19.40 -3.43
N ARG A 696 123.17 18.14 -3.78
CA ARG A 696 124.00 17.34 -4.70
C ARG A 696 123.99 17.86 -6.14
N GLY A 697 122.94 18.59 -6.55
CA GLY A 697 122.87 19.25 -7.86
C GLY A 697 123.85 20.41 -8.06
N LEU A 698 124.46 20.92 -6.99
CA LEU A 698 125.45 22.01 -7.02
C LEU A 698 126.89 21.51 -7.30
N ARG A 699 127.08 20.21 -7.56
CA ARG A 699 128.41 19.64 -7.81
C ARG A 699 128.97 20.10 -9.17
N PRO A 700 130.23 20.57 -9.22
CA PRO A 700 130.90 20.90 -10.48
C PRO A 700 131.13 19.63 -11.33
N GLY A 701 130.84 19.72 -12.63
CA GLY A 701 130.66 18.57 -13.54
C GLY A 701 131.92 17.80 -13.97
N ILE A 702 132.66 17.19 -13.03
CA ILE A 702 133.95 16.51 -13.32
C ILE A 702 134.08 15.13 -12.62
N GLU A 703 133.04 14.30 -12.53
CA GLU A 703 133.20 12.92 -12.06
C GLU A 703 132.56 11.90 -13.01
N LEU A 704 133.38 11.23 -13.84
CA LEU A 704 133.03 10.05 -14.64
C LEU A 704 133.02 8.78 -13.75
N CYS A 705 132.26 8.79 -12.65
CA CYS A 705 132.23 7.70 -11.68
C CYS A 705 130.80 7.23 -11.42
N ASN A 706 130.63 5.92 -11.19
CA ASN A 706 129.33 5.30 -10.85
C ASN A 706 128.87 5.75 -9.45
N ASP A 707 128.21 6.91 -9.35
CA ASP A 707 127.72 7.48 -8.08
C ASP A 707 126.51 6.70 -7.56
N LYS A 708 126.80 5.62 -6.83
CA LYS A 708 125.80 4.78 -6.16
C LYS A 708 124.91 5.57 -5.20
N ALA A 709 125.41 6.63 -4.58
CA ALA A 709 124.65 7.43 -3.63
C ALA A 709 123.65 8.38 -4.33
N GLN A 710 123.97 8.90 -5.51
CA GLN A 710 123.02 9.66 -6.33
C GLN A 710 121.91 8.76 -6.87
N HIS A 711 122.25 7.55 -7.31
CA HIS A 711 121.26 6.54 -7.71
C HIS A 711 120.35 6.13 -6.54
N ALA A 712 120.92 5.87 -5.36
CA ALA A 712 120.15 5.54 -4.16
C ALA A 712 119.20 6.67 -3.75
N LEU A 713 119.64 7.94 -3.81
CA LEU A 713 118.81 9.10 -3.51
C LEU A 713 117.69 9.31 -4.55
N HIS A 714 117.98 9.07 -5.83
CA HIS A 714 116.96 9.12 -6.89
C HIS A 714 115.91 8.02 -6.70
N GLN A 715 116.34 6.80 -6.35
CA GLN A 715 115.43 5.70 -6.00
C GLN A 715 114.59 6.02 -4.77
N GLU A 716 115.19 6.59 -3.71
CA GLU A 716 114.49 7.04 -2.50
C GLU A 716 113.39 8.06 -2.84
N LEU A 717 113.72 9.08 -3.64
CA LEU A 717 112.76 10.08 -4.11
C LEU A 717 111.63 9.50 -4.96
N MET A 718 111.95 8.58 -5.88
CA MET A 718 110.95 7.92 -6.72
C MET A 718 110.02 7.03 -5.89
N MET A 719 110.55 6.31 -4.89
CA MET A 719 109.76 5.51 -3.96
C MET A 719 108.87 6.39 -3.07
N LEU A 720 109.38 7.52 -2.56
CA LEU A 720 108.60 8.45 -1.73
C LEU A 720 107.50 9.15 -2.54
N LYS A 721 107.81 9.64 -3.76
CA LYS A 721 106.82 10.27 -4.65
C LYS A 721 105.73 9.29 -5.08
N SER A 722 106.08 8.08 -5.47
CA SER A 722 105.08 7.05 -5.84
C SER A 722 104.22 6.63 -4.64
N SER A 723 104.81 6.50 -3.46
CA SER A 723 104.08 6.21 -2.21
C SER A 723 103.12 7.34 -1.81
N LEU A 724 103.50 8.62 -1.99
CA LEU A 724 102.63 9.76 -1.72
C LEU A 724 101.46 9.82 -2.70
N LEU A 725 101.72 9.70 -4.00
CA LEU A 725 100.67 9.67 -5.02
C LEU A 725 99.67 8.51 -4.81
N ALA A 726 100.16 7.36 -4.36
CA ALA A 726 99.30 6.23 -4.02
C ALA A 726 98.40 6.55 -2.80
N LEU A 727 98.94 7.18 -1.76
CA LEU A 727 98.18 7.59 -0.56
C LEU A 727 97.18 8.71 -0.86
N GLU A 728 97.54 9.70 -1.68
CA GLU A 728 96.65 10.78 -2.14
C GLU A 728 95.45 10.20 -2.91
N ASN A 729 95.69 9.28 -3.85
CA ASN A 729 94.61 8.60 -4.58
C ASN A 729 93.69 7.77 -3.65
N GLN A 730 94.26 7.12 -2.63
CA GLN A 730 93.46 6.38 -1.64
C GLN A 730 92.65 7.33 -0.74
N LEU A 731 93.20 8.49 -0.39
CA LEU A 731 92.51 9.52 0.37
C LEU A 731 91.29 10.04 -0.39
N ASP A 732 91.44 10.34 -1.68
CA ASP A 732 90.33 10.82 -2.53
C ASP A 732 89.22 9.77 -2.65
N LYS A 733 89.58 8.50 -2.84
CA LYS A 733 88.61 7.39 -2.84
C LYS A 733 87.90 7.24 -1.50
N ALA A 734 88.62 7.35 -0.38
CA ALA A 734 88.04 7.27 0.95
C ALA A 734 87.07 8.43 1.23
N LYS A 735 87.43 9.67 0.85
CA LYS A 735 86.57 10.85 0.94
C LYS A 735 85.29 10.71 0.10
N GLU A 736 85.41 10.25 -1.14
CA GLU A 736 84.26 10.01 -2.02
C GLU A 736 83.34 8.92 -1.47
N SER A 737 83.91 7.82 -0.94
CA SER A 737 83.14 6.78 -0.26
C SER A 737 82.38 7.32 0.96
N ARG A 738 83.05 8.11 1.82
CA ARG A 738 82.44 8.77 2.99
C ARG A 738 81.30 9.73 2.57
N LYS A 739 81.45 10.45 1.46
CA LYS A 739 80.39 11.32 0.91
C LYS A 739 79.17 10.51 0.45
N ARG A 740 79.37 9.37 -0.21
CA ARG A 740 78.27 8.47 -0.63
C ARG A 740 77.53 7.88 0.56
N LEU A 741 78.25 7.41 1.57
CA LEU A 741 77.67 6.90 2.81
C LEU A 741 76.83 7.97 3.52
N ALA A 742 77.31 9.22 3.58
CA ALA A 742 76.54 10.33 4.15
C ALA A 742 75.22 10.57 3.41
N ALA A 743 75.25 10.58 2.07
CA ALA A 743 74.04 10.76 1.27
C ALA A 743 73.04 9.60 1.45
N GLU A 744 73.52 8.35 1.54
CA GLU A 744 72.67 7.19 1.81
C GLU A 744 72.06 7.23 3.22
N ARG A 745 72.85 7.64 4.22
CA ARG A 745 72.40 7.84 5.61
C ARG A 745 71.34 8.92 5.70
N ASP A 746 71.51 10.06 5.02
CA ASP A 746 70.51 11.12 4.96
C ASP A 746 69.21 10.66 4.29
N ARG A 747 69.31 9.88 3.19
CA ARG A 747 68.14 9.28 2.53
C ARG A 747 67.37 8.33 3.45
N LEU A 748 68.08 7.47 4.18
CA LEU A 748 67.45 6.56 5.16
C LEU A 748 66.83 7.31 6.32
N LYS A 749 67.50 8.37 6.81
CA LYS A 749 66.98 9.23 7.88
C LYS A 749 65.69 9.95 7.47
N GLY A 750 65.59 10.45 6.23
CA GLY A 750 64.35 11.02 5.71
C GLY A 750 63.19 10.00 5.64
N LYS A 751 63.47 8.74 5.29
CA LYS A 751 62.46 7.67 5.35
C LYS A 751 62.04 7.34 6.78
N LEU A 752 63.00 7.33 7.72
CA LEU A 752 62.74 7.11 9.14
C LEU A 752 61.82 8.19 9.71
N GLU A 753 62.07 9.46 9.37
CA GLU A 753 61.23 10.58 9.82
C GLU A 753 59.78 10.46 9.31
N ILE A 754 59.57 10.07 8.06
CA ILE A 754 58.21 9.81 7.54
C ILE A 754 57.56 8.64 8.28
N CYS A 755 58.32 7.58 8.55
CA CYS A 755 57.85 6.41 9.30
C CYS A 755 57.38 6.80 10.72
N GLU A 756 58.18 7.61 11.43
CA GLU A 756 57.85 8.13 12.75
C GLU A 756 56.60 9.02 12.72
N GLN A 757 56.48 9.93 11.74
CA GLN A 757 55.29 10.77 11.58
C GLN A 757 54.02 9.94 11.36
N ASN A 758 54.07 8.93 10.49
CA ASN A 758 52.92 8.06 10.23
C ASN A 758 52.57 7.19 11.44
N LEU A 759 53.56 6.76 12.23
CA LEU A 759 53.35 6.02 13.47
C LEU A 759 52.67 6.89 14.54
N VAL A 760 53.05 8.16 14.69
CA VAL A 760 52.38 9.12 15.59
C VAL A 760 50.92 9.30 15.21
N ILE A 761 50.63 9.43 13.91
CA ILE A 761 49.26 9.55 13.41
C ILE A 761 48.42 8.33 13.83
N ASP A 762 48.89 7.11 13.57
CA ASP A 762 48.11 5.89 13.84
C ASP A 762 48.05 5.53 15.33
N ASN A 763 49.16 5.63 16.06
CA ASN A 763 49.27 5.15 17.43
C ASN A 763 48.82 6.17 18.48
N GLU A 764 49.16 7.45 18.30
CA GLU A 764 48.90 8.50 19.30
C GLU A 764 47.59 9.23 18.99
N ILE A 765 47.44 9.74 17.76
CA ILE A 765 46.31 10.63 17.43
C ILE A 765 45.04 9.81 17.15
N LEU A 766 45.13 8.84 16.23
CA LEU A 766 43.96 8.11 15.76
C LEU A 766 43.36 7.23 16.87
N ARG A 767 44.21 6.64 17.72
CA ARG A 767 43.78 5.84 18.87
C ARG A 767 42.99 6.66 19.89
N VAL A 768 43.40 7.91 20.14
CA VAL A 768 42.68 8.84 21.02
C VAL A 768 41.32 9.21 20.41
N ILE A 769 41.26 9.53 19.13
CA ILE A 769 39.98 9.79 18.44
C ILE A 769 39.06 8.58 18.56
N ARG A 770 39.57 7.38 18.24
CA ARG A 770 38.81 6.12 18.31
C ARG A 770 38.33 5.77 19.72
N SER A 771 39.00 6.22 20.78
CA SER A 771 38.51 6.05 22.16
C SER A 771 37.19 6.79 22.43
N THR A 772 36.84 7.78 21.61
CA THR A 772 35.56 8.49 21.67
C THR A 772 34.45 7.83 20.85
N PHE A 773 34.78 6.77 20.10
CA PHE A 773 33.78 6.01 19.36
C PHE A 773 32.82 5.33 20.35
N PRO A 774 31.49 5.41 20.15
CA PRO A 774 30.55 4.88 21.12
C PRO A 774 30.75 3.38 21.37
N HIS A 775 30.73 2.97 22.64
CA HIS A 775 30.85 1.56 23.00
C HIS A 775 29.59 0.76 22.63
N GLU A 776 29.69 -0.56 22.57
CA GLU A 776 28.58 -1.49 22.26
C GLU A 776 27.29 -1.18 23.05
N ILE A 777 27.40 -0.89 24.34
CA ILE A 777 26.24 -0.60 25.21
C ILE A 777 25.56 0.72 24.79
N GLN A 778 26.35 1.67 24.27
CA GLN A 778 25.85 2.95 23.77
C GLN A 778 25.30 2.78 22.35
N LEU A 779 26.02 2.11 21.45
CA LEU A 779 25.57 1.81 20.08
C LEU A 779 24.29 0.99 20.04
N SER A 780 24.15 0.09 21.01
CA SER A 780 22.88 -0.58 21.22
C SER A 780 21.86 0.41 21.74
N GLY A 781 22.07 1.17 22.83
CA GLY A 781 21.00 2.00 23.43
C GLY A 781 19.77 1.18 23.87
N PHE A 782 19.78 -0.13 23.62
CA PHE A 782 18.68 -1.06 23.77
C PHE A 782 18.80 -1.87 25.08
N LEU A 783 19.95 -1.78 25.78
CA LEU A 783 20.23 -2.40 27.09
C LEU A 783 20.34 -1.38 28.24
N LEU A 784 20.15 -0.08 27.99
CA LEU A 784 19.86 0.83 29.09
C LEU A 784 18.48 0.43 29.61
N SER A 785 18.46 -0.26 30.75
CA SER A 785 17.25 -0.39 31.55
C SER A 785 16.69 1.02 31.78
N GLU A 786 15.36 1.16 31.79
CA GLU A 786 14.65 2.42 32.05
C GLU A 786 14.94 3.03 33.44
N THR A 787 15.92 2.49 34.17
CA THR A 787 16.33 2.87 35.52
C THR A 787 17.58 3.76 35.55
N LYS A 788 17.65 4.77 34.67
CA LYS A 788 18.50 5.94 34.89
C LYS A 788 17.80 7.24 34.57
#